data_AF-A0ABD6J0P8-F1
#
_entry.id   AF-A0ABD6J0P8-F1
#
_cell.length_a   1.000
_cell.length_b   1.000
_cell.length_c   1.000
_cell.angle_alpha   90.00
_cell.angle_beta   90.00
_cell.angle_gamma   90.00
#
_symmetry.space_group_name_H-M   'P 1'
#
loop_
_entity.id
_entity.type
_entity.pdbx_description
1 polymer ?
#
loop_
_entity_poly.entity_id
_entity_poly.type
_entity_poly.pdbx_seq_one_letter_code
_entity_poly.pdbx_strand_id
1 'polypeptide(L)'
;MLIAGLLSMPVPAAAATDQDGVPVLTDREQAVDYWQYGGTGIKEAAEQALLGGSDDIKKFLDDAPAIQNLDDEVDVSRIFNAGGPAVRDAAKTALAGTPEQLHAFLKDGWKAPLEQDQEVDVSRIVNYGGPSVQEAGKKALSGTAADRARFLDRGQYDAREIDNEVEVSKIINAGGPNVRAAGKLALRGSADDIVEFLEVGQFTARDRDEEHATIAELTDQAEKAGKQAKKETEAAQEQSKKAIAAAGQARKAADKAATETEAAKNDSKMAAVKAKQAADAARQAASAAQSAISAANAANRSARIAALAAAQTASAAAQAADAAEDAYNAAIAAGKDKNQAADAAAKAKAAHKAADLARRSAVAADQAGKASLAAKAAVKASRSAGANANAAADAADRANTAAEAAGVHSGEAAAAAAETRRHATEANRAADAAEALADKSATAASQARDYANSAADHADKAADAADAAAKFAGTAAEAAKLATQHAAAAKQAADTATHAATTAHQVFDVARQTEAEELTTRTNAAIEVAKTEKATYDESVSQAAGVAVKAHDLDATEATLGAEAAKPDADQAVLAAKGRQLALEAMKTRGPWVSQAAADVLGGTDQDVITFLRTGWNAAVQDETRDAVSELSTTSPYESVRTAAAKALEGDAKTVNDFYTTGQYTSGTTDMEVEVSKIVNAGGTSVQEAGKAALADGSGKALAAFLAHGQYVARSTDEEAQASKLVNDGGPEVKAAAKIALAGPVNELHDFIAVGQYMADRKDQLAATHVARVTGLVAQADAAAATARKNSFLAAKAAYEANGAAADATAAAEDAKESADEAKGYAADADKSANQAQASADKAAKSATTARNAADAADRDAAAATESAAQAAWSATYARNSAASANASAAQAKQDALDAGKSADQANSDAKAAWKKTYELRKQEEAAARKAAEEARKKQAATDNKPRCIPNNNVAGVDWNLVRCVNKGGTIEAPEYDPRLVALVWAVTGTDLAVECYKDPSATKCGEALAMVIPGAGEIKGLKALKDVEKIAESTRLGRIGHLSEVVLKEGKPLGYEDSPGVRIITPDELKDVADSIRSKLGPPDQVTQVPGKGSVEVWKMEGGNVNYRNFSSSGGAGDTTIDFTKDLAKEFGFKRYHAK
;
A
#
# COMPACT_ATOMS: atom_id res chain seq x y z
N MET A 1 42.38 125.31 35.13
CA MET A 1 42.03 126.64 35.70
C MET A 1 41.23 126.43 36.97
N LEU A 2 41.07 127.46 37.80
CA LEU A 2 40.05 127.53 38.86
C LEU A 2 38.64 127.62 38.21
N ILE A 3 37.47 127.51 38.88
CA ILE A 3 37.14 127.71 40.30
C ILE A 3 35.88 126.91 40.74
N ALA A 4 35.69 126.83 42.06
CA ALA A 4 34.57 126.33 42.87
C ALA A 4 33.16 126.95 42.59
N GLY A 5 32.03 126.52 43.18
CA GLY A 5 31.73 125.41 44.11
C GLY A 5 30.45 125.66 44.97
N LEU A 6 30.23 124.84 46.01
CA LEU A 6 29.21 124.93 47.10
C LEU A 6 27.72 124.63 46.73
N LEU A 7 26.89 124.01 47.59
CA LEU A 7 27.06 123.61 49.02
C LEU A 7 27.32 122.09 49.24
N SER A 8 26.55 121.16 49.87
CA SER A 8 25.24 121.10 50.60
C SER A 8 25.18 119.89 51.57
N MET A 9 24.16 119.78 52.47
CA MET A 9 23.96 118.73 53.51
C MET A 9 22.48 118.68 53.99
N PRO A 10 21.96 117.69 54.78
CA PRO A 10 22.65 116.79 55.75
C PRO A 10 22.27 115.27 55.73
N VAL A 11 22.85 114.51 56.67
CA VAL A 11 22.65 113.05 56.93
C VAL A 11 22.29 112.82 58.42
N PRO A 12 21.58 111.73 58.80
CA PRO A 12 22.19 110.70 59.67
C PRO A 12 21.65 109.26 59.44
N ALA A 13 22.21 108.15 59.99
CA ALA A 13 23.59 107.76 60.35
C ALA A 13 23.65 106.28 60.81
N ALA A 14 24.70 105.53 60.39
CA ALA A 14 25.16 104.20 60.90
C ALA A 14 24.20 102.98 60.78
N ALA A 15 24.66 101.71 60.73
CA ALA A 15 25.99 101.14 61.01
C ALA A 15 26.45 100.06 59.97
N ALA A 16 27.65 99.49 60.17
CA ALA A 16 28.38 98.57 59.28
C ALA A 16 28.00 97.07 59.50
N THR A 17 28.47 96.04 58.76
CA THR A 17 29.70 95.85 57.96
C THR A 17 29.51 94.97 56.70
N ASP A 18 30.43 95.06 55.73
CA ASP A 18 30.52 94.19 54.54
C ASP A 18 30.74 92.70 54.86
N GLN A 19 30.26 91.81 53.97
CA GLN A 19 31.04 90.83 53.18
C GLN A 19 30.18 90.34 51.98
N ASP A 20 30.80 89.59 51.06
CA ASP A 20 30.20 88.89 49.91
C ASP A 20 29.43 89.75 48.87
N GLY A 21 30.21 90.41 48.01
CA GLY A 21 29.72 91.11 46.80
C GLY A 21 29.29 90.16 45.68
N VAL A 22 28.23 89.39 45.89
CA VAL A 22 27.47 88.67 44.85
C VAL A 22 26.22 89.50 44.52
N PRO A 23 25.87 89.73 43.24
CA PRO A 23 24.58 90.33 42.88
C PRO A 23 23.43 89.49 43.44
N VAL A 24 22.51 90.11 44.17
CA VAL A 24 21.28 89.44 44.59
C VAL A 24 20.38 89.32 43.36
N LEU A 25 20.22 88.09 42.87
CA LEU A 25 19.28 87.78 41.79
C LEU A 25 17.90 88.35 42.12
N THR A 26 17.29 89.05 41.17
CA THR A 26 15.90 89.47 41.28
C THR A 26 14.97 88.27 41.37
N ASP A 27 13.79 88.47 41.94
CA ASP A 27 12.75 87.44 42.04
C ASP A 27 12.47 86.76 40.67
N ARG A 28 12.57 87.53 39.57
CA ARG A 28 12.35 87.07 38.20
C ARG A 28 13.50 86.21 37.67
N GLU A 29 14.75 86.57 37.92
CA GLU A 29 15.91 85.73 37.59
C GLU A 29 15.90 84.42 38.38
N GLN A 30 15.47 84.46 39.65
CA GLN A 30 15.31 83.24 40.46
C GLN A 30 14.24 82.30 39.87
N ALA A 31 13.16 82.83 39.30
CA ALA A 31 12.17 82.04 38.57
C ALA A 31 12.72 81.45 37.26
N VAL A 32 13.63 82.13 36.55
CA VAL A 32 14.34 81.55 35.39
C VAL A 32 15.26 80.41 35.83
N ASP A 33 16.04 80.58 36.90
CA ASP A 33 16.89 79.50 37.43
C ASP A 33 16.04 78.26 37.81
N TYR A 34 14.91 78.45 38.49
CA TYR A 34 13.98 77.36 38.78
C TYR A 34 13.42 76.70 37.50
N TRP A 35 13.06 77.47 36.48
CA TRP A 35 12.64 76.92 35.18
C TRP A 35 13.77 76.16 34.48
N GLN A 36 15.03 76.61 34.57
CA GLN A 36 16.15 75.90 33.94
C GLN A 36 16.44 74.58 34.66
N TYR A 37 16.58 74.59 35.98
CA TYR A 37 17.20 73.47 36.71
C TYR A 37 16.26 72.57 37.52
N GLY A 38 15.03 73.02 37.86
CA GLY A 38 14.10 72.35 38.77
C GLY A 38 13.30 71.17 38.19
N GLY A 39 12.41 70.60 39.01
CA GLY A 39 11.50 69.50 38.65
C GLY A 39 10.37 69.86 37.68
N THR A 40 9.50 68.90 37.35
CA THR A 40 8.42 69.10 36.34
C THR A 40 7.39 70.13 36.81
N GLY A 41 6.88 69.99 38.04
CA GLY A 41 5.94 70.93 38.64
C GLY A 41 6.56 72.30 38.91
N ILE A 42 7.83 72.34 39.32
CA ILE A 42 8.60 73.58 39.47
C ILE A 42 8.73 74.32 38.13
N LYS A 43 9.04 73.62 37.04
CA LYS A 43 9.10 74.19 35.69
C LYS A 43 7.76 74.77 35.27
N GLU A 44 6.67 73.98 35.34
CA GLU A 44 5.33 74.44 34.96
C GLU A 44 4.84 75.66 35.77
N ALA A 45 5.14 75.69 37.08
CA ALA A 45 4.81 76.84 37.93
C ALA A 45 5.69 78.07 37.64
N ALA A 46 6.98 77.86 37.32
CA ALA A 46 7.89 78.92 36.90
C ALA A 46 7.48 79.53 35.55
N GLU A 47 6.96 78.75 34.58
CA GLU A 47 6.43 79.30 33.32
C GLU A 47 5.28 80.29 33.56
N GLN A 48 4.33 79.91 34.40
CA GLN A 48 3.18 80.75 34.73
C GLN A 48 3.62 82.04 35.44
N ALA A 49 4.61 81.95 36.34
CA ALA A 49 5.21 83.08 37.02
C ALA A 49 5.98 84.02 36.06
N LEU A 50 6.80 83.47 35.15
CA LEU A 50 7.62 84.23 34.21
C LEU A 50 6.79 84.98 33.16
N LEU A 51 5.66 84.42 32.73
CA LEU A 51 4.68 85.11 31.88
C LEU A 51 3.78 86.08 32.68
N GLY A 52 3.76 85.97 34.01
CA GLY A 52 3.00 86.81 34.94
C GLY A 52 3.72 88.09 35.40
N GLY A 53 3.12 88.74 36.39
CA GLY A 53 3.64 89.94 37.04
C GLY A 53 4.58 89.65 38.22
N SER A 54 5.06 90.71 38.87
CA SER A 54 6.00 90.58 40.00
C SER A 54 5.38 89.91 41.24
N ASP A 55 4.06 89.95 41.40
CA ASP A 55 3.36 89.30 42.52
C ASP A 55 3.18 87.78 42.28
N ASP A 56 2.96 87.37 41.03
CA ASP A 56 2.90 85.95 40.63
C ASP A 56 4.25 85.26 40.86
N ILE A 57 5.34 85.96 40.55
CA ILE A 57 6.72 85.49 40.77
C ILE A 57 7.02 85.31 42.26
N LYS A 58 6.64 86.27 43.12
CA LYS A 58 6.83 86.13 44.57
C LYS A 58 6.03 84.97 45.14
N LYS A 59 4.77 84.82 44.71
CA LYS A 59 3.94 83.68 45.09
C LYS A 59 4.59 82.35 44.69
N PHE A 60 5.13 82.27 43.48
CA PHE A 60 5.86 81.07 43.03
C PHE A 60 7.08 80.77 43.93
N LEU A 61 7.90 81.78 44.26
CA LEU A 61 9.07 81.58 45.13
C LEU A 61 8.70 81.18 46.57
N ASP A 62 7.59 81.68 47.12
CA ASP A 62 7.05 81.28 48.43
C ASP A 62 6.53 79.82 48.40
N ASP A 63 5.87 79.40 47.32
CA ASP A 63 5.31 78.04 47.18
C ASP A 63 6.36 76.99 46.75
N ALA A 64 7.46 77.39 46.11
CA ALA A 64 8.44 76.51 45.48
C ALA A 64 8.97 75.38 46.38
N PRO A 65 9.30 75.57 47.68
CA PRO A 65 9.76 74.47 48.53
C PRO A 65 8.74 73.32 48.69
N ALA A 66 7.43 73.63 48.62
CA ALA A 66 6.38 72.61 48.69
C ALA A 66 6.16 71.91 47.34
N ILE A 67 6.25 72.66 46.23
CA ILE A 67 6.16 72.10 44.87
C ILE A 67 7.35 71.15 44.62
N GLN A 68 8.56 71.54 45.02
CA GLN A 68 9.76 70.73 44.83
C GLN A 68 9.76 69.43 45.67
N ASN A 69 9.10 69.41 46.84
CA ASN A 69 8.89 68.14 47.57
C ASN A 69 7.96 67.19 46.80
N LEU A 70 6.94 67.71 46.13
CA LEU A 70 6.04 66.90 45.28
C LEU A 70 6.75 66.40 44.02
N ASP A 71 7.65 67.20 43.42
CA ASP A 71 8.52 66.73 42.33
C ASP A 71 9.48 65.63 42.81
N ASP A 72 10.10 65.76 44.00
CA ASP A 72 10.94 64.72 44.60
C ASP A 72 10.12 63.42 44.85
N GLU A 73 8.88 63.51 45.35
CA GLU A 73 7.97 62.35 45.50
C GLU A 73 7.60 61.71 44.15
N VAL A 74 7.41 62.51 43.10
CA VAL A 74 7.16 62.03 41.74
C VAL A 74 8.40 61.34 41.16
N ASP A 75 9.60 61.86 41.37
CA ASP A 75 10.85 61.24 40.91
C ASP A 75 11.15 59.93 41.65
N VAL A 76 10.91 59.85 42.97
CA VAL A 76 10.96 58.56 43.68
C VAL A 76 9.88 57.60 43.18
N SER A 77 8.71 58.10 42.79
CA SER A 77 7.65 57.28 42.17
C SER A 77 8.02 56.80 40.74
N ARG A 78 8.77 57.59 39.97
CA ARG A 78 9.33 57.18 38.66
C ARG A 78 10.38 56.07 38.88
N ILE A 79 11.31 56.26 39.81
CA ILE A 79 12.31 55.25 40.22
C ILE A 79 11.65 53.98 40.76
N PHE A 80 10.58 54.08 41.56
CA PHE A 80 9.80 52.93 42.03
C PHE A 80 9.18 52.15 40.86
N ASN A 81 8.59 52.83 39.88
CA ASN A 81 7.95 52.16 38.75
C ASN A 81 8.97 51.47 37.82
N ALA A 82 10.12 52.09 37.55
CA ALA A 82 11.22 51.47 36.79
C ALA A 82 11.95 50.37 37.58
N GLY A 83 12.05 50.52 38.91
CA GLY A 83 12.87 49.70 39.80
C GLY A 83 12.51 48.22 39.87
N GLY A 84 13.51 47.40 40.16
CA GLY A 84 13.32 46.04 40.64
C GLY A 84 12.83 46.00 42.09
N PRO A 85 12.65 44.81 42.69
CA PRO A 85 12.14 44.65 44.05
C PRO A 85 12.93 45.42 45.12
N ALA A 86 14.27 45.42 45.07
CA ALA A 86 15.08 46.10 46.08
C ALA A 86 14.97 47.63 45.95
N VAL A 87 15.06 48.16 44.73
CA VAL A 87 14.84 49.59 44.45
C VAL A 87 13.43 50.03 44.88
N ARG A 88 12.41 49.19 44.65
CA ARG A 88 11.02 49.47 45.04
C ARG A 88 10.82 49.53 46.55
N ASP A 89 11.35 48.60 47.33
CA ASP A 89 11.21 48.65 48.78
C ASP A 89 12.02 49.80 49.41
N ALA A 90 13.16 50.16 48.83
CA ALA A 90 13.92 51.36 49.23
C ALA A 90 13.17 52.67 48.89
N ALA A 91 12.68 52.82 47.66
CA ALA A 91 11.88 53.97 47.21
C ALA A 91 10.60 54.14 48.03
N LYS A 92 9.90 53.04 48.33
CA LYS A 92 8.72 53.02 49.19
C LYS A 92 9.03 53.41 50.65
N THR A 93 10.21 53.06 51.14
CA THR A 93 10.68 53.48 52.47
C THR A 93 10.97 54.97 52.50
N ALA A 94 11.49 55.54 51.40
CA ALA A 94 11.69 56.98 51.25
C ALA A 94 10.37 57.77 51.16
N LEU A 95 9.42 57.31 50.31
CA LEU A 95 8.07 57.88 50.17
C LEU A 95 7.22 57.84 51.45
N ALA A 96 7.55 56.96 52.40
CA ALA A 96 6.91 56.87 53.71
C ALA A 96 7.68 57.63 54.82
N GLY A 97 8.77 58.32 54.47
CA GLY A 97 9.67 59.03 55.37
C GLY A 97 9.43 60.54 55.41
N THR A 98 10.47 61.28 55.81
CA THR A 98 10.52 62.75 55.75
C THR A 98 11.13 63.25 54.43
N PRO A 99 11.00 64.54 54.08
CA PRO A 99 11.65 65.11 52.88
C PRO A 99 13.15 64.84 52.80
N GLU A 100 13.85 64.80 53.94
CA GLU A 100 15.28 64.45 54.01
C GLU A 100 15.55 62.98 53.66
N GLN A 101 14.58 62.08 53.87
CA GLN A 101 14.68 60.66 53.50
C GLN A 101 14.37 60.43 52.02
N LEU A 102 13.40 61.17 51.46
CA LEU A 102 13.21 61.31 50.01
C LEU A 102 14.50 61.80 49.33
N HIS A 103 15.06 62.90 49.85
CA HIS A 103 16.30 63.50 49.34
C HIS A 103 17.49 62.53 49.39
N ALA A 104 17.73 61.87 50.52
CA ALA A 104 18.82 60.92 50.68
C ALA A 104 18.66 59.68 49.78
N PHE A 105 17.42 59.23 49.54
CA PHE A 105 17.16 58.15 48.60
C PHE A 105 17.46 58.56 47.16
N LEU A 106 16.97 59.72 46.70
CA LEU A 106 17.20 60.24 45.35
C LEU A 106 18.69 60.48 45.03
N LYS A 107 19.45 60.96 46.01
CA LYS A 107 20.88 61.27 45.84
C LYS A 107 21.72 60.00 45.56
N ASP A 108 21.70 59.05 46.49
CA ASP A 108 22.54 57.84 46.44
C ASP A 108 21.83 56.55 46.90
N GLY A 109 20.73 56.65 47.66
CA GLY A 109 20.08 55.49 48.29
C GLY A 109 19.45 54.48 47.33
N TRP A 110 19.29 54.83 46.05
CA TRP A 110 18.89 53.90 44.98
C TRP A 110 20.03 53.03 44.44
N LYS A 111 21.30 53.45 44.56
CA LYS A 111 22.45 52.82 43.88
C LYS A 111 22.67 51.37 44.31
N ALA A 112 22.82 51.13 45.61
CA ALA A 112 23.05 49.77 46.13
C ALA A 112 21.85 48.81 45.94
N PRO A 113 20.59 49.24 46.13
CA PRO A 113 19.43 48.45 45.72
C PRO A 113 19.40 48.12 44.21
N LEU A 114 19.79 49.06 43.33
CA LEU A 114 19.87 48.79 41.88
C LEU A 114 20.97 47.77 41.57
N GLU A 115 22.15 47.87 42.18
CA GLU A 115 23.20 46.85 42.02
C GLU A 115 22.74 45.45 42.43
N GLN A 116 21.92 45.35 43.49
CA GLN A 116 21.33 44.10 43.96
C GLN A 116 20.27 43.57 42.98
N ASP A 117 19.37 44.43 42.47
CA ASP A 117 18.38 44.03 41.47
C ASP A 117 19.07 43.62 40.14
N GLN A 118 20.12 44.31 39.73
CA GLN A 118 20.96 43.91 38.58
C GLN A 118 21.68 42.58 38.81
N GLU A 119 22.23 42.31 40.00
CA GLU A 119 22.85 41.01 40.32
C GLU A 119 21.81 39.88 40.28
N VAL A 120 20.60 40.14 40.78
CA VAL A 120 19.46 39.21 40.69
C VAL A 120 19.04 38.98 39.23
N ASP A 121 18.97 40.01 38.39
CA ASP A 121 18.53 39.88 37.00
C ASP A 121 19.59 39.29 36.07
N VAL A 122 20.88 39.60 36.26
CA VAL A 122 21.95 38.84 35.60
C VAL A 122 21.95 37.38 36.08
N SER A 123 21.74 37.12 37.37
CA SER A 123 21.61 35.74 37.88
C SER A 123 20.38 35.02 37.31
N ARG A 124 19.27 35.73 37.08
CA ARG A 124 18.05 35.23 36.42
C ARG A 124 18.35 34.86 34.96
N ILE A 125 19.01 35.74 34.22
CA ILE A 125 19.41 35.51 32.82
C ILE A 125 20.45 34.39 32.71
N VAL A 126 21.38 34.27 33.67
CA VAL A 126 22.28 33.10 33.77
C VAL A 126 21.51 31.82 34.06
N ASN A 127 20.52 31.84 34.95
CA ASN A 127 19.77 30.63 35.32
C ASN A 127 18.87 30.09 34.20
N TYR A 128 18.41 30.94 33.28
CA TYR A 128 17.51 30.55 32.17
C TYR A 128 18.14 30.67 30.77
N GLY A 129 19.34 31.23 30.64
CA GLY A 129 20.05 31.41 29.38
C GLY A 129 20.78 30.15 28.90
N GLY A 130 21.11 30.14 27.60
CA GLY A 130 21.95 29.11 26.99
C GLY A 130 23.40 29.15 27.47
N PRO A 131 24.26 28.22 27.02
CA PRO A 131 25.65 28.10 27.48
C PRO A 131 26.48 29.39 27.31
N SER A 132 26.32 30.10 26.20
CA SER A 132 27.08 31.32 25.89
C SER A 132 26.57 32.50 26.71
N VAL A 133 25.25 32.66 26.82
CA VAL A 133 24.60 33.63 27.72
C VAL A 133 24.99 33.37 29.18
N GLN A 134 25.12 32.11 29.57
CA GLN A 134 25.59 31.70 30.90
C GLN A 134 27.06 32.05 31.14
N GLU A 135 27.97 31.83 30.19
CA GLU A 135 29.37 32.18 30.34
C GLU A 135 29.55 33.70 30.45
N ALA A 136 28.94 34.45 29.53
CA ALA A 136 28.96 35.91 29.52
C ALA A 136 28.34 36.50 30.81
N GLY A 137 27.20 35.95 31.28
CA GLY A 137 26.55 36.41 32.51
C GLY A 137 27.32 36.04 33.79
N LYS A 138 27.93 34.85 33.87
CA LYS A 138 28.81 34.48 35.00
C LYS A 138 30.06 35.35 35.06
N LYS A 139 30.62 35.72 33.90
CA LYS A 139 31.70 36.69 33.76
C LYS A 139 31.28 38.08 34.22
N ALA A 140 30.05 38.51 33.93
CA ALA A 140 29.49 39.78 34.39
C ALA A 140 29.22 39.80 35.91
N LEU A 141 28.67 38.72 36.49
CA LEU A 141 28.51 38.57 37.94
C LEU A 141 29.85 38.58 38.69
N SER A 142 30.90 38.04 38.06
CA SER A 142 32.27 38.05 38.60
C SER A 142 33.01 39.38 38.36
N GLY A 143 32.33 40.39 37.79
CA GLY A 143 32.87 41.68 37.40
C GLY A 143 32.29 42.86 38.19
N THR A 144 32.43 44.05 37.63
CA THR A 144 31.92 45.30 38.20
C THR A 144 30.42 45.49 37.92
N ALA A 145 29.76 46.46 38.58
CA ALA A 145 28.41 46.88 38.23
C ALA A 145 28.28 47.25 36.74
N ALA A 146 29.30 47.93 36.17
CA ALA A 146 29.35 48.25 34.75
C ALA A 146 29.46 47.01 33.84
N ASP A 147 30.01 45.88 34.32
CA ASP A 147 30.00 44.61 33.56
C ASP A 147 28.61 43.96 33.58
N ARG A 148 27.90 44.03 34.71
CA ARG A 148 26.50 43.60 34.82
C ARG A 148 25.60 44.44 33.90
N ALA A 149 25.73 45.77 33.94
CA ALA A 149 25.00 46.68 33.05
C ALA A 149 25.29 46.43 31.56
N ARG A 150 26.56 46.32 31.14
CA ARG A 150 26.93 46.00 29.74
C ARG A 150 26.38 44.66 29.26
N PHE A 151 26.34 43.65 30.13
CA PHE A 151 25.75 42.36 29.79
C PHE A 151 24.23 42.45 29.63
N LEU A 152 23.53 43.13 30.55
CA LEU A 152 22.09 43.37 30.45
C LEU A 152 21.70 44.15 29.19
N ASP A 153 22.54 45.11 28.79
CA ASP A 153 22.30 45.99 27.65
C ASP A 153 22.50 45.30 26.30
N ARG A 154 23.67 44.68 26.09
CA ARG A 154 24.06 44.12 24.78
C ARG A 154 24.60 42.69 24.88
N GLY A 155 25.44 42.41 25.88
CA GLY A 155 26.15 41.13 25.97
C GLY A 155 25.25 39.90 26.08
N GLN A 156 24.03 40.02 26.60
CA GLN A 156 23.03 38.94 26.64
C GLN A 156 22.36 38.65 25.30
N TYR A 157 22.47 39.56 24.32
CA TYR A 157 21.88 39.45 22.99
C TYR A 157 22.92 38.93 22.00
N ASP A 158 24.12 39.53 21.97
CA ASP A 158 25.28 39.01 21.22
C ASP A 158 25.54 37.52 21.56
N ALA A 159 25.50 37.17 22.86
CA ALA A 159 25.67 35.78 23.30
C ALA A 159 24.47 34.86 22.99
N ARG A 160 23.27 35.43 22.79
CA ARG A 160 22.07 34.66 22.43
C ARG A 160 22.01 34.38 20.94
N GLU A 161 22.56 35.26 20.10
CA GLU A 161 22.78 34.98 18.67
C GLU A 161 23.69 33.75 18.50
N ILE A 162 24.79 33.67 19.26
CA ILE A 162 25.67 32.50 19.29
C ILE A 162 24.95 31.24 19.79
N ASP A 163 24.19 31.33 20.90
CA ASP A 163 23.42 30.18 21.40
C ASP A 163 22.32 29.74 20.39
N ASN A 164 21.74 30.68 19.62
CA ASN A 164 20.78 30.42 18.55
C ASN A 164 21.44 29.75 17.34
N GLU A 165 22.58 30.25 16.83
CA GLU A 165 23.38 29.59 15.77
C GLU A 165 23.72 28.15 16.14
N VAL A 166 24.10 27.93 17.41
CA VAL A 166 24.42 26.62 17.96
C VAL A 166 23.16 25.75 18.07
N GLU A 167 21.99 26.28 18.41
CA GLU A 167 20.72 25.52 18.41
C GLU A 167 20.24 25.17 17.00
N VAL A 168 20.27 26.12 16.07
CA VAL A 168 20.04 25.86 14.62
C VAL A 168 20.99 24.78 14.13
N SER A 169 22.27 24.83 14.53
CA SER A 169 23.26 23.79 14.21
C SER A 169 22.93 22.42 14.83
N LYS A 170 22.37 22.35 16.04
CA LYS A 170 21.86 21.08 16.63
C LYS A 170 20.67 20.54 15.83
N ILE A 171 19.71 21.40 15.50
CA ILE A 171 18.49 21.03 14.76
C ILE A 171 18.84 20.58 13.32
N ILE A 172 19.80 21.22 12.64
CA ILE A 172 20.38 20.74 11.37
C ILE A 172 21.04 19.36 11.54
N ASN A 173 21.75 19.13 12.63
CA ASN A 173 22.44 17.84 12.83
C ASN A 173 21.46 16.70 13.13
N ALA A 174 20.37 16.97 13.86
CA ALA A 174 19.39 15.98 14.27
C ALA A 174 18.28 15.72 13.22
N GLY A 175 17.78 16.76 12.55
CA GLY A 175 16.57 16.67 11.72
C GLY A 175 16.78 16.11 10.31
N GLY A 176 15.69 15.95 9.55
CA GLY A 176 15.70 15.40 8.20
C GLY A 176 16.15 16.30 7.05
N PRO A 177 15.94 15.85 5.80
CA PRO A 177 16.54 16.43 4.59
C PRO A 177 16.37 17.93 4.40
N ASN A 178 15.19 18.52 4.65
CA ASN A 178 15.01 19.97 4.48
C ASN A 178 15.04 20.75 5.79
N VAL A 179 14.93 20.12 6.98
CA VAL A 179 15.52 20.70 8.23
C VAL A 179 16.95 21.15 7.93
N ARG A 180 17.71 20.27 7.27
CA ARG A 180 19.08 20.51 6.82
C ARG A 180 19.22 21.47 5.64
N ALA A 181 18.14 21.84 4.95
CA ALA A 181 18.14 22.79 3.83
C ALA A 181 17.75 24.19 4.33
N ALA A 182 16.60 24.30 4.99
CA ALA A 182 16.11 25.46 5.73
C ALA A 182 17.13 25.99 6.74
N GLY A 183 17.67 25.17 7.63
CA GLY A 183 18.65 25.65 8.60
C GLY A 183 19.96 26.12 7.97
N LYS A 184 20.33 25.56 6.80
CA LYS A 184 21.47 26.04 6.00
C LYS A 184 21.11 27.23 5.09
N LEU A 185 19.84 27.61 5.02
CA LEU A 185 19.38 28.88 4.46
C LEU A 185 19.39 29.94 5.57
N ALA A 186 18.88 29.62 6.75
CA ALA A 186 18.91 30.43 7.97
C ALA A 186 20.32 30.94 8.32
N LEU A 187 21.28 30.02 8.47
CA LEU A 187 22.70 30.31 8.74
C LEU A 187 23.45 30.98 7.55
N ARG A 188 22.71 31.61 6.62
CA ARG A 188 23.22 32.46 5.53
C ARG A 188 22.43 33.76 5.38
N GLY A 189 21.43 34.01 6.23
CA GLY A 189 20.69 35.26 6.30
C GLY A 189 21.19 36.17 7.43
N SER A 190 20.29 37.01 7.92
CA SER A 190 20.46 37.86 9.11
C SER A 190 20.25 37.07 10.42
N ALA A 191 20.47 37.73 11.57
CA ALA A 191 20.10 37.19 12.89
C ALA A 191 18.57 36.98 13.03
N ASP A 192 17.74 37.82 12.40
CA ASP A 192 16.30 37.62 12.35
C ASP A 192 15.94 36.44 11.43
N ASP A 193 16.69 36.26 10.34
CA ASP A 193 16.78 35.02 9.54
C ASP A 193 17.53 33.87 10.28
N ILE A 194 17.76 33.99 11.60
CA ILE A 194 18.09 32.87 12.53
C ILE A 194 16.99 32.68 13.59
N VAL A 195 16.15 33.70 13.85
CA VAL A 195 14.92 33.58 14.64
C VAL A 195 13.80 32.84 13.83
N GLU A 196 13.97 32.61 12.52
CA GLU A 196 14.35 31.24 12.09
C GLU A 196 13.25 30.18 11.84
N PHE A 197 13.68 29.06 11.26
CA PHE A 197 14.19 27.88 11.96
C PHE A 197 14.20 27.80 13.51
N LEU A 198 13.80 28.82 14.28
CA LEU A 198 13.57 28.67 15.71
C LEU A 198 12.08 28.84 16.05
N GLU A 199 11.35 29.82 15.51
CA GLU A 199 9.97 30.09 15.98
C GLU A 199 8.83 29.38 15.23
N VAL A 200 8.70 29.52 13.90
CA VAL A 200 7.49 29.07 13.16
C VAL A 200 7.84 28.13 12.01
N GLY A 201 8.75 28.55 11.13
CA GLY A 201 9.25 27.71 10.04
C GLY A 201 9.82 26.38 10.52
N GLN A 202 10.38 26.37 11.74
CA GLN A 202 10.84 25.17 12.45
C GLN A 202 9.75 24.09 12.56
N PHE A 203 8.48 24.43 12.32
CA PHE A 203 7.32 23.55 12.35
C PHE A 203 6.58 23.51 11.00
N THR A 204 6.39 24.65 10.30
CA THR A 204 5.73 24.77 8.97
C THR A 204 6.02 23.60 8.05
N ALA A 205 7.29 23.23 8.06
CA ALA A 205 7.71 22.17 7.24
C ALA A 205 8.58 21.19 8.03
N ARG A 206 8.40 20.98 9.35
CA ARG A 206 8.39 19.62 9.94
C ARG A 206 7.27 18.83 9.26
N ASP A 207 6.14 19.51 9.08
CA ASP A 207 4.95 18.97 8.45
C ASP A 207 5.22 18.50 7.00
N ARG A 208 6.25 19.02 6.30
CA ARG A 208 6.54 18.69 4.89
C ARG A 208 7.34 17.39 4.63
N ASP A 209 8.06 16.78 5.55
CA ASP A 209 8.55 15.38 5.35
C ASP A 209 7.90 14.41 6.33
N GLU A 210 7.16 14.88 7.33
CA GLU A 210 5.98 14.15 7.79
C GLU A 210 5.05 13.93 6.59
N GLU A 211 4.78 14.95 5.76
CA GLU A 211 4.07 14.81 4.48
C GLU A 211 4.87 14.01 3.44
N HIS A 212 6.09 14.41 3.01
CA HIS A 212 6.80 13.71 1.92
C HIS A 212 6.97 12.23 2.22
N ALA A 213 7.31 11.85 3.46
CA ALA A 213 7.48 10.46 3.80
C ALA A 213 6.21 9.78 4.35
N THR A 214 5.16 10.48 4.78
CA THR A 214 3.80 9.89 4.80
C THR A 214 3.34 9.57 3.38
N ILE A 215 3.71 10.37 2.39
CA ILE A 215 3.45 10.10 0.98
C ILE A 215 4.43 9.07 0.41
N ALA A 216 5.66 8.94 0.93
CA ALA A 216 6.53 7.81 0.61
C ALA A 216 6.00 6.51 1.23
N GLU A 217 5.44 6.56 2.45
CA GLU A 217 4.66 5.47 3.05
C GLU A 217 3.46 5.15 2.17
N LEU A 218 2.64 6.12 1.76
CA LEU A 218 1.46 5.85 0.94
C LEU A 218 1.83 5.40 -0.50
N THR A 219 3.00 5.79 -0.99
CA THR A 219 3.60 5.30 -2.23
C THR A 219 4.07 3.86 -2.09
N ASP A 220 4.76 3.50 -1.00
CA ASP A 220 5.20 2.12 -0.75
C ASP A 220 4.08 1.22 -0.16
N GLN A 221 2.99 1.79 0.35
CA GLN A 221 1.71 1.11 0.60
C GLN A 221 0.99 0.83 -0.73
N ALA A 222 1.10 1.71 -1.74
CA ALA A 222 0.64 1.42 -3.10
C ALA A 222 1.56 0.43 -3.83
N GLU A 223 2.89 0.53 -3.68
CA GLU A 223 3.83 -0.40 -4.33
C GLU A 223 3.74 -1.81 -3.75
N LYS A 224 3.78 -2.02 -2.43
CA LYS A 224 3.69 -3.38 -1.87
C LYS A 224 2.33 -4.01 -2.11
N ALA A 225 1.25 -3.24 -2.03
CA ALA A 225 -0.07 -3.69 -2.45
C ALA A 225 -0.11 -4.01 -3.96
N GLY A 226 0.55 -3.23 -4.82
CA GLY A 226 0.69 -3.52 -6.26
C GLY A 226 1.55 -4.76 -6.58
N LYS A 227 2.64 -4.98 -5.83
CA LYS A 227 3.50 -6.17 -5.89
C LYS A 227 2.73 -7.42 -5.45
N GLN A 228 1.91 -7.32 -4.41
CA GLN A 228 0.99 -8.38 -3.99
C GLN A 228 -0.12 -8.60 -5.03
N ALA A 229 -0.77 -7.55 -5.54
CA ALA A 229 -1.76 -7.68 -6.62
C ALA A 229 -1.18 -8.40 -7.84
N LYS A 230 0.05 -8.08 -8.25
CA LYS A 230 0.79 -8.79 -9.30
C LYS A 230 0.97 -10.28 -8.98
N LYS A 231 1.48 -10.60 -7.78
CA LYS A 231 1.71 -11.99 -7.33
C LYS A 231 0.41 -12.81 -7.34
N GLU A 232 -0.68 -12.23 -6.85
CA GLU A 232 -2.01 -12.84 -6.87
C GLU A 232 -2.58 -12.96 -8.31
N THR A 233 -2.18 -12.11 -9.25
CA THR A 233 -2.54 -12.23 -10.68
C THR A 233 -1.74 -13.28 -11.44
N GLU A 234 -0.42 -13.35 -11.26
CA GLU A 234 0.42 -14.40 -11.86
C GLU A 234 -0.04 -15.78 -11.38
N ALA A 235 -0.38 -15.85 -10.10
CA ALA A 235 -1.03 -16.96 -9.45
C ALA A 235 -2.42 -17.31 -10.03
N ALA A 236 -3.29 -16.33 -10.23
CA ALA A 236 -4.59 -16.51 -10.85
C ALA A 236 -4.48 -17.17 -12.24
N GLN A 237 -3.56 -16.67 -13.06
CA GLN A 237 -3.27 -17.23 -14.38
C GLN A 237 -2.70 -18.65 -14.29
N GLU A 238 -1.86 -18.93 -13.30
CA GLU A 238 -1.25 -20.25 -13.10
C GLU A 238 -2.22 -21.31 -12.57
N GLN A 239 -3.26 -20.92 -11.83
CA GLN A 239 -4.34 -21.84 -11.46
C GLN A 239 -5.38 -21.98 -12.60
N SER A 240 -5.63 -20.90 -13.36
CA SER A 240 -6.46 -20.96 -14.57
C SER A 240 -5.89 -21.90 -15.64
N LYS A 241 -4.56 -21.86 -15.87
CA LYS A 241 -3.84 -22.86 -16.68
C LYS A 241 -4.07 -24.31 -16.20
N LYS A 242 -4.13 -24.55 -14.89
CA LYS A 242 -4.44 -25.90 -14.35
C LYS A 242 -5.88 -26.31 -14.59
N ALA A 243 -6.84 -25.39 -14.47
CA ALA A 243 -8.24 -25.66 -14.79
C ALA A 243 -8.40 -26.03 -16.27
N ILE A 244 -7.80 -25.24 -17.17
CA ILE A 244 -7.80 -25.50 -18.63
C ILE A 244 -7.11 -26.84 -18.95
N ALA A 245 -5.94 -27.13 -18.34
CA ALA A 245 -5.23 -28.39 -18.54
C ALA A 245 -6.03 -29.59 -18.04
N ALA A 246 -6.65 -29.50 -16.86
CA ALA A 246 -7.51 -30.53 -16.30
C ALA A 246 -8.76 -30.75 -17.16
N ALA A 247 -9.41 -29.69 -17.66
CA ALA A 247 -10.51 -29.79 -18.62
C ALA A 247 -10.10 -30.45 -19.95
N GLY A 248 -8.87 -30.22 -20.39
CA GLY A 248 -8.28 -30.90 -21.55
C GLY A 248 -8.02 -32.40 -21.32
N GLN A 249 -7.78 -32.83 -20.07
CA GLN A 249 -7.66 -34.25 -19.72
C GLN A 249 -9.03 -34.89 -19.44
N ALA A 250 -9.99 -34.15 -18.87
CA ALA A 250 -11.36 -34.61 -18.71
C ALA A 250 -12.01 -34.94 -20.07
N ARG A 251 -11.86 -34.06 -21.07
CA ARG A 251 -12.29 -34.34 -22.46
C ARG A 251 -11.63 -35.59 -23.05
N LYS A 252 -10.30 -35.74 -22.94
CA LYS A 252 -9.61 -36.96 -23.41
C LYS A 252 -10.06 -38.24 -22.72
N ALA A 253 -10.46 -38.14 -21.45
CA ALA A 253 -11.02 -39.25 -20.71
C ALA A 253 -12.47 -39.56 -21.17
N ALA A 254 -13.27 -38.55 -21.51
CA ALA A 254 -14.57 -38.71 -22.17
C ALA A 254 -14.46 -39.34 -23.57
N ASP A 255 -13.55 -38.83 -24.41
CA ASP A 255 -13.23 -39.38 -25.73
C ASP A 255 -12.85 -40.87 -25.63
N LYS A 256 -12.05 -41.22 -24.61
CA LYS A 256 -11.71 -42.62 -24.32
C LYS A 256 -12.93 -43.41 -23.87
N ALA A 257 -13.74 -42.90 -22.94
CA ALA A 257 -14.95 -43.58 -22.47
C ALA A 257 -15.86 -43.93 -23.66
N ALA A 258 -16.23 -42.94 -24.48
CA ALA A 258 -17.06 -43.14 -25.67
C ALA A 258 -16.44 -44.11 -26.70
N THR A 259 -15.11 -44.11 -26.86
CA THR A 259 -14.40 -45.08 -27.73
C THR A 259 -14.54 -46.51 -27.21
N GLU A 260 -14.35 -46.72 -25.91
CA GLU A 260 -14.51 -48.03 -25.28
C GLU A 260 -15.99 -48.47 -25.26
N THR A 261 -16.93 -47.53 -25.13
CA THR A 261 -18.38 -47.78 -25.27
C THR A 261 -18.76 -48.30 -26.64
N GLU A 262 -18.32 -47.67 -27.74
CA GLU A 262 -18.60 -48.19 -29.09
C GLU A 262 -17.86 -49.53 -29.35
N ALA A 263 -16.73 -49.81 -28.70
CA ALA A 263 -16.13 -51.14 -28.71
C ALA A 263 -17.03 -52.18 -28.01
N ALA A 264 -17.45 -51.93 -26.76
CA ALA A 264 -18.37 -52.81 -26.01
C ALA A 264 -19.68 -53.06 -26.76
N LYS A 265 -20.21 -52.04 -27.43
CA LYS A 265 -21.39 -52.09 -28.30
C LYS A 265 -21.20 -52.97 -29.53
N ASN A 266 -20.02 -52.95 -30.15
CA ASN A 266 -19.72 -53.81 -31.29
C ASN A 266 -19.47 -55.27 -30.87
N ASP A 267 -18.79 -55.49 -29.74
CA ASP A 267 -18.66 -56.82 -29.15
C ASP A 267 -20.01 -57.38 -28.71
N SER A 268 -20.92 -56.56 -28.17
CA SER A 268 -22.29 -56.97 -27.84
C SER A 268 -23.08 -57.41 -29.08
N LYS A 269 -22.99 -56.67 -30.20
CA LYS A 269 -23.54 -57.10 -31.50
C LYS A 269 -22.93 -58.45 -31.94
N MET A 270 -21.62 -58.65 -31.77
CA MET A 270 -20.94 -59.88 -32.14
C MET A 270 -21.31 -61.06 -31.23
N ALA A 271 -21.47 -60.85 -29.93
CA ALA A 271 -22.00 -61.82 -28.98
C ALA A 271 -23.43 -62.26 -29.37
N ALA A 272 -24.29 -61.33 -29.77
CA ALA A 272 -25.64 -61.62 -30.27
C ALA A 272 -25.62 -62.40 -31.60
N VAL A 273 -24.74 -62.06 -32.54
CA VAL A 273 -24.53 -62.82 -33.78
C VAL A 273 -24.06 -64.25 -33.47
N LYS A 274 -23.17 -64.41 -32.49
CA LYS A 274 -22.66 -65.72 -32.07
C LYS A 274 -23.69 -66.54 -31.30
N ALA A 275 -24.52 -65.92 -30.47
CA ALA A 275 -25.69 -66.55 -29.86
C ALA A 275 -26.69 -67.06 -30.90
N LYS A 276 -26.93 -66.29 -31.97
CA LYS A 276 -27.75 -66.74 -33.09
C LYS A 276 -27.11 -67.92 -33.83
N GLN A 277 -25.81 -67.88 -34.12
CA GLN A 277 -25.08 -69.00 -34.73
C GLN A 277 -25.16 -70.26 -33.86
N ALA A 278 -25.05 -70.14 -32.53
CA ALA A 278 -25.22 -71.24 -31.60
C ALA A 278 -26.65 -71.81 -31.63
N ALA A 279 -27.68 -70.95 -31.61
CA ALA A 279 -29.09 -71.35 -31.68
C ALA A 279 -29.46 -72.02 -33.01
N ASP A 280 -28.95 -71.52 -34.14
CA ASP A 280 -29.20 -72.12 -35.46
C ASP A 280 -28.48 -73.47 -35.62
N ALA A 281 -27.26 -73.62 -35.10
CA ALA A 281 -26.57 -74.90 -35.03
C ALA A 281 -27.30 -75.90 -34.11
N ALA A 282 -27.84 -75.43 -32.97
CA ALA A 282 -28.63 -76.27 -32.05
C ALA A 282 -29.95 -76.77 -32.65
N ARG A 283 -30.65 -75.94 -33.42
CA ARG A 283 -31.85 -76.35 -34.19
C ARG A 283 -31.51 -77.42 -35.22
N GLN A 284 -30.38 -77.27 -35.92
CA GLN A 284 -29.92 -78.26 -36.89
C GLN A 284 -29.50 -79.57 -36.19
N ALA A 285 -28.81 -79.51 -35.05
CA ALA A 285 -28.47 -80.69 -34.24
C ALA A 285 -29.71 -81.44 -33.76
N ALA A 286 -30.76 -80.72 -33.34
CA ALA A 286 -32.06 -81.31 -32.98
C ALA A 286 -32.75 -81.97 -34.19
N SER A 287 -32.69 -81.36 -35.37
CA SER A 287 -33.21 -81.98 -36.61
C SER A 287 -32.43 -83.25 -36.99
N ALA A 288 -31.10 -83.23 -36.89
CA ALA A 288 -30.25 -84.38 -37.16
C ALA A 288 -30.50 -85.51 -36.14
N ALA A 289 -30.71 -85.17 -34.86
CA ALA A 289 -31.16 -86.13 -33.86
C ALA A 289 -32.53 -86.74 -34.18
N GLN A 290 -33.49 -85.94 -34.67
CA GLN A 290 -34.78 -86.46 -35.13
C GLN A 290 -34.65 -87.40 -36.34
N SER A 291 -33.71 -87.13 -37.26
CA SER A 291 -33.36 -88.06 -38.35
C SER A 291 -32.77 -89.37 -37.80
N ALA A 292 -31.83 -89.31 -36.84
CA ALA A 292 -31.23 -90.49 -36.22
C ALA A 292 -32.27 -91.35 -35.48
N ILE A 293 -33.17 -90.72 -34.71
CA ILE A 293 -34.31 -91.38 -34.05
C ILE A 293 -35.24 -92.03 -35.09
N SER A 294 -35.52 -91.35 -36.20
CA SER A 294 -36.43 -91.86 -37.24
C SER A 294 -35.84 -93.06 -37.98
N ALA A 295 -34.53 -93.00 -38.27
CA ALA A 295 -33.77 -94.10 -38.85
C ALA A 295 -33.65 -95.29 -37.89
N ALA A 296 -33.36 -95.06 -36.60
CA ALA A 296 -33.35 -96.11 -35.59
C ALA A 296 -34.71 -96.81 -35.42
N ASN A 297 -35.81 -96.05 -35.44
CA ASN A 297 -37.15 -96.64 -35.43
C ASN A 297 -37.46 -97.46 -36.71
N ALA A 298 -36.85 -97.13 -37.85
CA ALA A 298 -36.94 -97.94 -39.07
C ALA A 298 -36.07 -99.21 -39.01
N ALA A 299 -34.89 -99.13 -38.38
CA ALA A 299 -34.09 -100.30 -38.02
C ALA A 299 -34.88 -101.25 -37.10
N ASN A 300 -35.48 -100.76 -36.01
CA ASN A 300 -36.26 -101.61 -35.10
C ASN A 300 -37.44 -102.32 -35.78
N ARG A 301 -38.11 -101.66 -36.74
CA ARG A 301 -39.19 -102.29 -37.52
C ARG A 301 -38.67 -103.38 -38.46
N SER A 302 -37.62 -103.11 -39.23
CA SER A 302 -37.02 -104.10 -40.14
C SER A 302 -36.38 -105.28 -39.38
N ALA A 303 -35.80 -105.05 -38.20
CA ALA A 303 -35.29 -106.12 -37.34
C ALA A 303 -36.39 -107.07 -36.84
N ARG A 304 -37.57 -106.54 -36.48
CA ARG A 304 -38.74 -107.37 -36.13
C ARG A 304 -39.26 -108.18 -37.31
N ILE A 305 -39.21 -107.64 -38.53
CA ILE A 305 -39.58 -108.36 -39.76
C ILE A 305 -38.58 -109.51 -39.98
N ALA A 306 -37.28 -109.27 -39.83
CA ALA A 306 -36.26 -110.32 -39.93
C ALA A 306 -36.48 -111.45 -38.90
N ALA A 307 -36.81 -111.10 -37.65
CA ALA A 307 -37.12 -112.06 -36.59
C ALA A 307 -38.41 -112.86 -36.85
N LEU A 308 -39.48 -112.23 -37.36
CA LEU A 308 -40.71 -112.93 -37.72
C LEU A 308 -40.48 -113.92 -38.87
N ALA A 309 -39.80 -113.49 -39.91
CA ALA A 309 -39.48 -114.31 -41.07
C ALA A 309 -38.57 -115.50 -40.68
N ALA A 310 -37.62 -115.30 -39.76
CA ALA A 310 -36.82 -116.39 -39.18
C ALA A 310 -37.68 -117.43 -38.43
N ALA A 311 -38.61 -116.99 -37.58
CA ALA A 311 -39.53 -117.89 -36.86
C ALA A 311 -40.47 -118.64 -37.81
N GLN A 312 -40.97 -117.98 -38.86
CA GLN A 312 -41.78 -118.61 -39.92
C GLN A 312 -40.96 -119.65 -40.70
N THR A 313 -39.69 -119.36 -40.99
CA THR A 313 -38.76 -120.29 -41.63
C THR A 313 -38.52 -121.54 -40.78
N ALA A 314 -38.33 -121.38 -39.47
CA ALA A 314 -38.16 -122.50 -38.54
C ALA A 314 -39.43 -123.38 -38.45
N SER A 315 -40.61 -122.76 -38.44
CA SER A 315 -41.90 -123.48 -38.45
C SER A 315 -42.09 -124.33 -39.72
N ALA A 316 -41.82 -123.75 -40.88
CA ALA A 316 -41.86 -124.47 -42.17
C ALA A 316 -40.79 -125.58 -42.24
N ALA A 317 -39.63 -125.39 -41.62
CA ALA A 317 -38.59 -126.41 -41.54
C ALA A 317 -38.96 -127.62 -40.67
N ALA A 318 -39.71 -127.41 -39.58
CA ALA A 318 -40.29 -128.50 -38.78
C ALA A 318 -41.33 -129.30 -39.58
N GLN A 319 -42.26 -128.61 -40.26
CA GLN A 319 -43.27 -129.25 -41.12
C GLN A 319 -42.66 -130.09 -42.25
N ALA A 320 -41.51 -129.68 -42.79
CA ALA A 320 -40.76 -130.47 -43.77
C ALA A 320 -40.13 -131.74 -43.16
N ALA A 321 -39.76 -131.72 -41.88
CA ALA A 321 -39.24 -132.88 -41.14
C ALA A 321 -40.36 -133.90 -40.81
N ASP A 322 -41.49 -133.44 -40.26
CA ASP A 322 -42.64 -134.29 -39.95
C ASP A 322 -43.13 -135.05 -41.20
N ALA A 323 -43.25 -134.34 -42.32
CA ALA A 323 -43.65 -134.91 -43.61
C ALA A 323 -42.59 -135.87 -44.21
N ALA A 324 -41.33 -135.77 -43.80
CA ALA A 324 -40.30 -136.74 -44.17
C ALA A 324 -40.38 -138.03 -43.34
N GLU A 325 -40.79 -137.95 -42.07
CA GLU A 325 -41.06 -139.11 -41.23
C GLU A 325 -42.34 -139.86 -41.64
N ASP A 326 -43.38 -139.15 -42.08
CA ASP A 326 -44.54 -139.75 -42.76
C ASP A 326 -44.09 -140.62 -43.97
N ALA A 327 -43.25 -140.05 -44.84
CA ALA A 327 -42.74 -140.74 -46.03
C ALA A 327 -41.85 -141.95 -45.66
N TYR A 328 -41.03 -141.83 -44.62
CA TYR A 328 -40.22 -142.92 -44.07
C TYR A 328 -41.09 -144.12 -43.66
N ASN A 329 -42.13 -143.86 -42.87
CA ASN A 329 -43.01 -144.89 -42.31
C ASN A 329 -43.88 -145.57 -43.38
N ALA A 330 -44.46 -144.80 -44.30
CA ALA A 330 -45.19 -145.35 -45.44
C ALA A 330 -44.30 -146.24 -46.33
N ALA A 331 -43.02 -145.89 -46.48
CA ALA A 331 -42.07 -146.68 -47.25
C ALA A 331 -41.67 -148.00 -46.55
N ILE A 332 -41.63 -148.04 -45.21
CA ILE A 332 -41.50 -149.29 -44.45
C ILE A 332 -42.76 -150.16 -44.52
N ALA A 333 -43.95 -149.56 -44.62
CA ALA A 333 -45.20 -150.31 -44.83
C ALA A 333 -45.21 -151.01 -46.21
N ALA A 334 -44.84 -150.29 -47.28
CA ALA A 334 -44.59 -150.90 -48.60
C ALA A 334 -43.51 -151.99 -48.51
N GLY A 335 -42.43 -151.73 -47.76
CA GLY A 335 -41.37 -152.69 -47.41
C GLY A 335 -41.80 -153.91 -46.56
N LYS A 336 -43.04 -153.99 -46.09
CA LYS A 336 -43.60 -155.16 -45.38
C LYS A 336 -44.59 -155.95 -46.23
N ASP A 337 -45.32 -155.25 -47.10
CA ASP A 337 -46.22 -155.85 -48.09
C ASP A 337 -45.49 -156.48 -49.27
N LYS A 338 -44.32 -155.94 -49.63
CA LYS A 338 -43.05 -156.52 -49.20
C LYS A 338 -42.95 -158.06 -49.23
N ASN A 339 -42.54 -158.59 -48.08
CA ASN A 339 -42.25 -160.01 -47.89
C ASN A 339 -43.53 -160.86 -47.75
N GLN A 340 -44.68 -160.24 -47.47
CA GLN A 340 -45.98 -160.91 -47.59
C GLN A 340 -46.29 -161.28 -49.04
N ALA A 341 -45.87 -160.43 -49.98
CA ALA A 341 -45.52 -160.79 -51.36
C ALA A 341 -44.69 -162.09 -51.38
N ALA A 342 -43.44 -161.97 -50.94
CA ALA A 342 -42.37 -162.98 -51.00
C ALA A 342 -42.74 -164.40 -50.51
N ASP A 343 -43.63 -164.49 -49.54
CA ASP A 343 -44.05 -165.73 -48.90
C ASP A 343 -45.29 -166.35 -49.53
N ALA A 344 -46.23 -165.55 -50.05
CA ALA A 344 -47.36 -166.04 -50.84
C ALA A 344 -46.85 -166.86 -52.04
N ALA A 345 -45.84 -166.31 -52.71
CA ALA A 345 -44.52 -166.93 -52.68
C ALA A 345 -44.32 -168.38 -53.01
N ALA A 346 -43.28 -168.89 -52.37
CA ALA A 346 -42.87 -170.27 -52.52
C ALA A 346 -43.95 -171.25 -52.05
N LYS A 347 -44.96 -170.79 -51.28
CA LYS A 347 -46.15 -171.58 -50.90
C LYS A 347 -46.85 -172.07 -52.17
N ALA A 348 -47.23 -171.15 -53.05
CA ALA A 348 -47.48 -171.47 -54.46
C ALA A 348 -46.14 -171.57 -55.23
N LYS A 349 -45.44 -172.70 -55.08
CA LYS A 349 -44.27 -173.17 -55.85
C LYS A 349 -43.93 -174.57 -55.37
N ALA A 350 -44.09 -174.76 -54.05
CA ALA A 350 -44.35 -176.04 -53.45
C ALA A 350 -45.69 -176.62 -53.96
N ALA A 351 -46.77 -175.83 -53.99
CA ALA A 351 -48.11 -176.33 -54.27
C ALA A 351 -48.49 -176.76 -55.72
N HIS A 352 -47.98 -176.25 -56.85
CA HIS A 352 -46.57 -176.18 -57.22
C HIS A 352 -46.06 -177.58 -57.56
N LYS A 353 -44.82 -177.91 -57.20
CA LYS A 353 -44.17 -179.20 -57.50
C LYS A 353 -44.91 -180.45 -56.97
N ALA A 354 -45.93 -180.28 -56.11
CA ALA A 354 -46.56 -181.35 -55.34
C ALA A 354 -47.80 -182.11 -55.89
N ALA A 355 -48.63 -181.70 -56.86
CA ALA A 355 -48.30 -181.06 -58.13
C ALA A 355 -47.92 -182.11 -59.17
N ASP A 356 -47.03 -181.69 -60.07
CA ASP A 356 -45.77 -182.37 -60.40
C ASP A 356 -45.69 -183.88 -60.09
N LEU A 357 -45.57 -184.20 -58.80
CA LEU A 357 -45.30 -185.53 -58.24
C LEU A 357 -46.54 -186.43 -58.02
N ALA A 358 -47.76 -185.95 -58.26
CA ALA A 358 -49.00 -186.66 -57.90
C ALA A 358 -49.33 -187.82 -58.86
N ARG A 359 -49.44 -189.05 -58.33
CA ARG A 359 -49.74 -190.27 -59.09
C ARG A 359 -51.25 -190.55 -59.29
N ARG A 360 -52.14 -189.63 -58.90
CA ARG A 360 -53.60 -189.68 -59.12
C ARG A 360 -54.13 -188.26 -59.34
N SER A 361 -55.02 -188.08 -60.32
CA SER A 361 -55.54 -186.76 -60.74
C SER A 361 -56.20 -185.95 -59.63
N ALA A 362 -56.96 -186.59 -58.74
CA ALA A 362 -57.61 -185.93 -57.60
C ALA A 362 -56.61 -185.25 -56.63
N VAL A 363 -55.40 -185.82 -56.46
CA VAL A 363 -54.35 -185.27 -55.59
C VAL A 363 -53.65 -184.07 -56.24
N ALA A 364 -53.54 -184.08 -57.58
CA ALA A 364 -53.08 -182.93 -58.34
C ALA A 364 -54.09 -181.77 -58.29
N ALA A 365 -55.40 -182.06 -58.41
CA ALA A 365 -56.48 -181.09 -58.41
C ALA A 365 -56.68 -180.33 -57.07
N ASP A 366 -56.27 -180.92 -55.94
CA ASP A 366 -56.19 -180.24 -54.64
C ASP A 366 -54.97 -179.30 -54.56
N GLN A 367 -53.82 -179.74 -55.09
CA GLN A 367 -52.56 -178.97 -55.08
C GLN A 367 -52.58 -177.75 -56.03
N ALA A 368 -53.11 -177.93 -57.25
CA ALA A 368 -54.44 -177.39 -57.54
C ALA A 368 -54.82 -176.01 -56.97
N GLY A 369 -55.99 -175.98 -56.34
CA GLY A 369 -56.55 -174.79 -55.71
C GLY A 369 -55.67 -174.17 -54.63
N LYS A 370 -54.81 -174.94 -53.96
CA LYS A 370 -53.83 -174.41 -52.99
C LYS A 370 -52.85 -173.42 -53.63
N ALA A 371 -52.39 -173.69 -54.85
CA ALA A 371 -51.57 -172.74 -55.59
C ALA A 371 -52.36 -171.48 -56.00
N SER A 372 -53.61 -171.62 -56.47
CA SER A 372 -54.48 -170.48 -56.81
C SER A 372 -54.91 -169.63 -55.58
N LEU A 373 -54.99 -170.21 -54.38
CA LEU A 373 -55.27 -169.47 -53.15
C LEU A 373 -54.10 -168.58 -52.72
N ALA A 374 -52.87 -169.08 -52.80
CA ALA A 374 -51.69 -168.27 -52.52
C ALA A 374 -51.39 -167.24 -53.65
N ALA A 375 -51.78 -167.53 -54.90
CA ALA A 375 -51.86 -166.52 -55.97
C ALA A 375 -52.72 -165.30 -55.56
N LYS A 376 -53.93 -165.56 -55.04
CA LYS A 376 -54.85 -164.52 -54.56
C LYS A 376 -54.28 -163.74 -53.36
N ALA A 377 -53.54 -164.40 -52.48
CA ALA A 377 -52.83 -163.73 -51.38
C ALA A 377 -51.74 -162.77 -51.89
N ALA A 378 -50.99 -163.16 -52.92
CA ALA A 378 -49.96 -162.31 -53.52
C ALA A 378 -50.53 -161.02 -54.11
N VAL A 379 -51.62 -161.12 -54.89
CA VAL A 379 -52.32 -159.96 -55.47
C VAL A 379 -52.84 -159.00 -54.40
N LYS A 380 -53.25 -159.51 -53.22
CA LYS A 380 -53.69 -158.64 -52.11
C LYS A 380 -52.52 -157.82 -51.53
N ALA A 381 -51.39 -158.47 -51.24
CA ALA A 381 -50.21 -157.80 -50.69
C ALA A 381 -49.59 -156.82 -51.70
N SER A 382 -49.54 -157.17 -52.99
CA SER A 382 -49.16 -156.27 -54.09
C SER A 382 -49.92 -154.94 -54.07
N ARG A 383 -51.26 -154.99 -53.94
CA ARG A 383 -52.12 -153.80 -53.89
C ARG A 383 -51.88 -152.96 -52.63
N SER A 384 -51.58 -153.61 -51.50
CA SER A 384 -51.26 -152.93 -50.24
C SER A 384 -49.93 -152.18 -50.33
N ALA A 385 -48.90 -152.80 -50.92
CA ALA A 385 -47.62 -152.13 -51.20
C ALA A 385 -47.81 -150.91 -52.11
N GLY A 386 -48.65 -151.02 -53.15
CA GLY A 386 -48.99 -149.90 -54.04
C GLY A 386 -49.71 -148.74 -53.34
N ALA A 387 -50.60 -149.01 -52.38
CA ALA A 387 -51.25 -147.97 -51.59
C ALA A 387 -50.25 -147.25 -50.68
N ASN A 388 -49.37 -148.00 -50.01
CA ASN A 388 -48.32 -147.47 -49.14
C ASN A 388 -47.26 -146.66 -49.93
N ALA A 389 -46.99 -147.02 -51.19
CA ALA A 389 -46.13 -146.25 -52.07
C ALA A 389 -46.69 -144.86 -52.43
N ASN A 390 -48.00 -144.75 -52.63
CA ASN A 390 -48.66 -143.46 -52.88
C ASN A 390 -48.63 -142.59 -51.61
N ALA A 391 -48.95 -143.14 -50.44
CA ALA A 391 -48.89 -142.41 -49.18
C ALA A 391 -47.48 -141.84 -48.88
N ALA A 392 -46.42 -142.55 -49.27
CA ALA A 392 -45.06 -142.05 -49.17
C ALA A 392 -44.77 -140.88 -50.11
N ALA A 393 -45.36 -140.87 -51.32
CA ALA A 393 -45.25 -139.76 -52.28
C ALA A 393 -46.04 -138.53 -51.82
N ASP A 394 -47.29 -138.71 -51.37
CA ASP A 394 -48.13 -137.63 -50.84
C ASP A 394 -47.47 -136.92 -49.64
N ALA A 395 -46.68 -137.66 -48.85
CA ALA A 395 -45.86 -137.14 -47.76
C ALA A 395 -44.62 -136.39 -48.25
N ALA A 396 -43.94 -136.90 -49.28
CA ALA A 396 -42.81 -136.20 -49.90
C ALA A 396 -43.22 -134.84 -50.50
N ASP A 397 -44.39 -134.75 -51.15
CA ASP A 397 -44.88 -133.48 -51.70
C ASP A 397 -45.27 -132.46 -50.62
N ARG A 398 -45.77 -132.91 -49.45
CA ARG A 398 -45.91 -132.03 -48.27
C ARG A 398 -44.55 -131.50 -47.80
N ALA A 399 -43.53 -132.37 -47.73
CA ALA A 399 -42.19 -131.96 -47.32
C ALA A 399 -41.55 -130.98 -48.31
N ASN A 400 -41.71 -131.21 -49.62
CA ASN A 400 -41.29 -130.30 -50.69
C ASN A 400 -41.93 -128.90 -50.52
N THR A 401 -43.26 -128.86 -50.35
CA THR A 401 -44.02 -127.61 -50.18
C THR A 401 -43.56 -126.80 -48.96
N ALA A 402 -43.32 -127.49 -47.83
CA ALA A 402 -42.82 -126.86 -46.61
C ALA A 402 -41.38 -126.34 -46.77
N ALA A 403 -40.53 -127.03 -47.53
CA ALA A 403 -39.18 -126.57 -47.85
C ALA A 403 -39.14 -125.34 -48.78
N GLU A 404 -40.08 -125.20 -49.71
CA GLU A 404 -40.24 -123.98 -50.52
C GLU A 404 -40.69 -122.79 -49.68
N ALA A 405 -41.68 -122.97 -48.79
CA ALA A 405 -42.13 -121.94 -47.85
C ALA A 405 -40.99 -121.44 -46.93
N ALA A 406 -40.18 -122.37 -46.40
CA ALA A 406 -38.97 -122.02 -45.66
C ALA A 406 -37.96 -121.23 -46.51
N GLY A 407 -37.81 -121.59 -47.79
CA GLY A 407 -36.97 -120.85 -48.75
C GLY A 407 -37.41 -119.39 -48.94
N VAL A 408 -38.71 -119.13 -49.04
CA VAL A 408 -39.27 -117.77 -49.17
C VAL A 408 -39.00 -116.94 -47.92
N HIS A 409 -39.38 -117.43 -46.75
CA HIS A 409 -39.23 -116.70 -45.49
C HIS A 409 -37.75 -116.44 -45.13
N SER A 410 -36.82 -117.33 -45.52
CA SER A 410 -35.39 -117.06 -45.40
C SER A 410 -34.91 -115.90 -46.28
N GLY A 411 -35.51 -115.69 -47.45
CA GLY A 411 -35.22 -114.54 -48.30
C GLY A 411 -35.73 -113.23 -47.71
N GLU A 412 -36.95 -113.25 -47.16
CA GLU A 412 -37.56 -112.11 -46.46
C GLU A 412 -36.73 -111.68 -45.24
N ALA A 413 -36.24 -112.65 -44.44
CA ALA A 413 -35.38 -112.38 -43.29
C ALA A 413 -34.06 -111.68 -43.70
N ALA A 414 -33.42 -112.17 -44.77
CA ALA A 414 -32.17 -111.58 -45.27
C ALA A 414 -32.37 -110.18 -45.89
N ALA A 415 -33.48 -109.95 -46.60
CA ALA A 415 -33.82 -108.65 -47.16
C ALA A 415 -34.07 -107.61 -46.05
N ALA A 416 -34.85 -107.99 -45.03
CA ALA A 416 -35.13 -107.15 -43.87
C ALA A 416 -33.85 -106.82 -43.08
N ALA A 417 -32.96 -107.79 -42.86
CA ALA A 417 -31.67 -107.54 -42.19
C ALA A 417 -30.75 -106.58 -42.97
N ALA A 418 -30.75 -106.66 -44.30
CA ALA A 418 -30.02 -105.72 -45.15
C ALA A 418 -30.64 -104.31 -45.11
N GLU A 419 -31.96 -104.19 -44.95
CA GLU A 419 -32.66 -102.93 -44.72
C GLU A 419 -32.34 -102.32 -43.35
N THR A 420 -32.32 -103.14 -42.29
CA THR A 420 -31.92 -102.70 -40.95
C THR A 420 -30.53 -102.08 -40.93
N ARG A 421 -29.54 -102.70 -41.61
CA ARG A 421 -28.18 -102.13 -41.73
C ARG A 421 -28.15 -100.78 -42.45
N ARG A 422 -28.97 -100.58 -43.50
CA ARG A 422 -29.08 -99.28 -44.18
C ARG A 422 -29.63 -98.21 -43.24
N HIS A 423 -30.66 -98.54 -42.47
CA HIS A 423 -31.22 -97.63 -41.46
C HIS A 423 -30.26 -97.35 -40.29
N ALA A 424 -29.47 -98.33 -39.85
CA ALA A 424 -28.44 -98.13 -38.83
C ALA A 424 -27.28 -97.24 -39.33
N THR A 425 -26.89 -97.39 -40.60
CA THR A 425 -25.90 -96.51 -41.27
C THR A 425 -26.40 -95.07 -41.34
N GLU A 426 -27.66 -94.86 -41.72
CA GLU A 426 -28.28 -93.52 -41.75
C GLU A 426 -28.45 -92.93 -40.34
N ALA A 427 -28.75 -93.76 -39.34
CA ALA A 427 -28.83 -93.31 -37.94
C ALA A 427 -27.46 -92.83 -37.42
N ASN A 428 -26.37 -93.56 -37.72
CA ASN A 428 -25.00 -93.12 -37.44
C ASN A 428 -24.66 -91.81 -38.15
N ARG A 429 -24.86 -91.74 -39.48
CA ARG A 429 -24.60 -90.51 -40.27
C ARG A 429 -25.37 -89.29 -39.73
N ALA A 430 -26.59 -89.49 -39.25
CA ALA A 430 -27.39 -88.45 -38.62
C ALA A 430 -26.93 -88.09 -37.19
N ALA A 431 -26.36 -89.03 -36.44
CA ALA A 431 -25.74 -88.78 -35.14
C ALA A 431 -24.44 -87.98 -35.28
N ASP A 432 -23.54 -88.40 -36.17
CA ASP A 432 -22.27 -87.71 -36.43
C ASP A 432 -22.52 -86.27 -36.93
N ALA A 433 -23.57 -86.07 -37.72
CA ALA A 433 -24.02 -84.74 -38.13
C ALA A 433 -24.57 -83.91 -36.94
N ALA A 434 -25.31 -84.52 -36.01
CA ALA A 434 -25.80 -83.84 -34.81
C ALA A 434 -24.66 -83.43 -33.88
N GLU A 435 -23.62 -84.26 -33.74
CA GLU A 435 -22.40 -84.00 -32.96
C GLU A 435 -21.58 -82.86 -33.56
N ALA A 436 -21.26 -82.91 -34.86
CA ALA A 436 -20.57 -81.82 -35.55
C ALA A 436 -21.36 -80.49 -35.60
N LEU A 437 -22.67 -80.51 -35.34
CA LEU A 437 -23.51 -79.32 -35.16
C LEU A 437 -23.56 -78.87 -33.68
N ALA A 438 -23.43 -79.79 -32.72
CA ALA A 438 -23.22 -79.46 -31.32
C ALA A 438 -21.86 -78.76 -31.10
N ASP A 439 -20.79 -79.25 -31.73
CA ASP A 439 -19.47 -78.60 -31.66
C ASP A 439 -19.47 -77.19 -32.25
N LYS A 440 -20.18 -76.98 -33.37
CA LYS A 440 -20.39 -75.64 -33.94
C LYS A 440 -21.20 -74.75 -33.01
N SER A 441 -22.21 -75.29 -32.32
CA SER A 441 -23.00 -74.56 -31.33
C SER A 441 -22.15 -74.17 -30.11
N ALA A 442 -21.33 -75.08 -29.59
CA ALA A 442 -20.40 -74.85 -28.49
C ALA A 442 -19.27 -73.86 -28.86
N THR A 443 -18.72 -73.96 -30.07
CA THR A 443 -17.73 -73.01 -30.60
C THR A 443 -18.31 -71.60 -30.71
N ALA A 444 -19.54 -71.48 -31.22
CA ALA A 444 -20.25 -70.22 -31.28
C ALA A 444 -20.60 -69.70 -29.87
N ALA A 445 -20.91 -70.57 -28.90
CA ALA A 445 -21.14 -70.19 -27.51
C ALA A 445 -19.88 -69.69 -26.80
N SER A 446 -18.73 -70.33 -27.02
CA SER A 446 -17.44 -69.82 -26.53
C SER A 446 -17.17 -68.44 -27.11
N GLN A 447 -17.25 -68.29 -28.44
CA GLN A 447 -17.04 -67.00 -29.10
C GLN A 447 -18.02 -65.92 -28.64
N ALA A 448 -19.29 -66.27 -28.34
CA ALA A 448 -20.23 -65.33 -27.75
C ALA A 448 -19.79 -64.85 -26.36
N ARG A 449 -19.22 -65.74 -25.54
CA ARG A 449 -18.66 -65.41 -24.22
C ARG A 449 -17.33 -64.66 -24.31
N ASP A 450 -16.51 -64.95 -25.31
CA ASP A 450 -15.27 -64.21 -25.57
C ASP A 450 -15.58 -62.74 -25.92
N TYR A 451 -16.58 -62.50 -26.77
CA TYR A 451 -17.12 -61.15 -27.01
C TYR A 451 -17.81 -60.55 -25.78
N ALA A 452 -18.51 -61.33 -24.96
CA ALA A 452 -19.12 -60.80 -23.73
C ALA A 452 -18.07 -60.35 -22.69
N ASN A 453 -16.99 -61.11 -22.54
CA ASN A 453 -15.84 -60.74 -21.71
C ASN A 453 -15.16 -59.48 -22.27
N SER A 454 -14.93 -59.41 -23.59
CA SER A 454 -14.37 -58.22 -24.23
C SER A 454 -15.25 -56.98 -24.05
N ALA A 455 -16.58 -57.13 -24.17
CA ALA A 455 -17.52 -56.05 -23.90
C ALA A 455 -17.50 -55.61 -22.43
N ALA A 456 -17.32 -56.52 -21.48
CA ALA A 456 -17.15 -56.21 -20.05
C ALA A 456 -15.82 -55.49 -19.79
N ASP A 457 -14.70 -55.99 -20.32
CA ASP A 457 -13.39 -55.33 -20.28
C ASP A 457 -13.46 -53.90 -20.86
N HIS A 458 -14.22 -53.69 -21.93
CA HIS A 458 -14.45 -52.36 -22.51
C HIS A 458 -15.38 -51.48 -21.65
N ALA A 459 -16.40 -52.05 -20.99
CA ALA A 459 -17.23 -51.33 -20.03
C ALA A 459 -16.45 -50.89 -18.78
N ASP A 460 -15.57 -51.74 -18.25
CA ASP A 460 -14.70 -51.39 -17.13
C ASP A 460 -13.67 -50.32 -17.54
N LYS A 461 -13.08 -50.39 -18.75
CA LYS A 461 -12.21 -49.32 -19.30
C LYS A 461 -12.94 -48.01 -19.56
N ALA A 462 -14.25 -48.05 -19.83
CA ALA A 462 -15.10 -46.87 -19.95
C ALA A 462 -15.42 -46.28 -18.57
N ALA A 463 -15.66 -47.12 -17.55
CA ALA A 463 -15.84 -46.71 -16.17
C ALA A 463 -14.55 -46.09 -15.57
N ASP A 464 -13.39 -46.72 -15.76
CA ASP A 464 -12.07 -46.16 -15.41
C ASP A 464 -11.84 -44.78 -16.08
N ALA A 465 -12.28 -44.64 -17.33
CA ALA A 465 -12.20 -43.38 -18.06
C ALA A 465 -13.20 -42.32 -17.54
N ALA A 466 -14.40 -42.72 -17.11
CA ALA A 466 -15.36 -41.86 -16.45
C ALA A 466 -14.88 -41.40 -15.06
N ASP A 467 -14.30 -42.28 -14.25
CA ASP A 467 -13.68 -41.94 -12.96
C ASP A 467 -12.46 -41.03 -13.15
N ALA A 468 -11.66 -41.25 -14.21
CA ALA A 468 -10.59 -40.33 -14.59
C ALA A 468 -11.15 -38.97 -15.02
N ALA A 469 -12.20 -38.92 -15.84
CA ALA A 469 -12.87 -37.69 -16.25
C ALA A 469 -13.44 -36.94 -15.04
N ALA A 470 -14.15 -37.61 -14.13
CA ALA A 470 -14.70 -37.06 -12.91
C ALA A 470 -13.61 -36.57 -11.93
N LYS A 471 -12.46 -37.25 -11.88
CA LYS A 471 -11.28 -36.79 -11.11
C LYS A 471 -10.62 -35.57 -11.74
N PHE A 472 -10.54 -35.50 -13.07
CA PHE A 472 -10.07 -34.31 -13.77
C PHE A 472 -11.07 -33.15 -13.69
N ALA A 473 -12.38 -33.42 -13.72
CA ALA A 473 -13.44 -32.47 -13.42
C ALA A 473 -13.29 -31.97 -11.98
N GLY A 474 -13.11 -32.85 -10.99
CA GLY A 474 -12.79 -32.48 -9.61
C GLY A 474 -11.49 -31.67 -9.47
N THR A 475 -10.54 -31.83 -10.38
CA THR A 475 -9.27 -31.06 -10.43
C THR A 475 -9.37 -29.79 -11.27
N ALA A 476 -10.37 -29.64 -12.13
CA ALA A 476 -10.68 -28.43 -12.90
C ALA A 476 -11.63 -27.53 -12.11
N ALA A 477 -12.69 -28.15 -11.57
CA ALA A 477 -13.52 -27.66 -10.48
C ALA A 477 -12.62 -27.22 -9.35
N GLU A 478 -11.85 -28.07 -8.65
CA GLU A 478 -10.74 -27.66 -7.78
C GLU A 478 -9.44 -27.36 -8.57
N ALA A 479 -9.62 -26.54 -9.64
CA ALA A 479 -8.69 -25.53 -10.12
C ALA A 479 -9.36 -24.16 -10.43
N ALA A 480 -10.69 -24.03 -10.29
CA ALA A 480 -11.46 -22.82 -10.64
C ALA A 480 -12.35 -22.12 -9.59
N LYS A 481 -12.61 -22.54 -8.34
CA LYS A 481 -12.05 -23.60 -7.49
C LYS A 481 -10.71 -23.30 -6.85
N LEU A 482 -9.73 -22.97 -7.69
CA LEU A 482 -8.38 -22.56 -7.27
C LEU A 482 -7.81 -21.34 -7.99
N ALA A 483 -8.48 -20.86 -9.03
CA ALA A 483 -8.39 -19.45 -9.55
C ALA A 483 -10.02 -17.09 -8.61
N THR A 484 -11.38 -17.00 -8.39
CA THR A 484 -12.24 -16.00 -7.76
C THR A 484 -11.68 -15.47 -6.43
N GLN A 485 -11.07 -16.30 -5.56
CA GLN A 485 -10.37 -15.74 -4.40
C GLN A 485 -9.05 -15.04 -4.77
N HIS A 486 -8.26 -15.41 -5.81
CA HIS A 486 -7.12 -14.56 -6.21
C HIS A 486 -7.58 -13.31 -6.93
N ALA A 487 -8.61 -13.38 -7.75
CA ALA A 487 -9.23 -12.20 -8.32
C ALA A 487 -9.72 -11.27 -7.21
N ALA A 488 -10.29 -11.82 -6.13
CA ALA A 488 -10.66 -11.07 -4.93
C ALA A 488 -9.46 -10.53 -4.16
N ALA A 489 -8.39 -11.31 -3.95
CA ALA A 489 -7.18 -10.88 -3.23
C ALA A 489 -6.36 -9.85 -4.03
N ALA A 490 -6.24 -10.03 -5.35
CA ALA A 490 -5.65 -9.06 -6.27
C ALA A 490 -6.51 -7.80 -6.39
N LYS A 491 -7.85 -7.93 -6.38
CA LYS A 491 -8.77 -6.77 -6.29
C LYS A 491 -8.61 -6.06 -4.95
N GLN A 492 -8.58 -6.77 -3.82
CA GLN A 492 -8.40 -6.18 -2.49
C GLN A 492 -7.06 -5.45 -2.40
N ALA A 493 -5.97 -6.05 -2.88
CA ALA A 493 -4.67 -5.40 -2.95
C ALA A 493 -4.67 -4.20 -3.92
N ALA A 494 -5.42 -4.25 -5.03
CA ALA A 494 -5.61 -3.08 -5.90
C ALA A 494 -6.50 -1.99 -5.28
N ASP A 495 -7.49 -2.36 -4.46
CA ASP A 495 -8.29 -1.44 -3.66
C ASP A 495 -7.41 -0.76 -2.60
N THR A 496 -6.58 -1.52 -1.88
CA THR A 496 -5.56 -0.98 -0.95
C THR A 496 -4.61 -0.02 -1.65
N ALA A 497 -4.05 -0.39 -2.81
CA ALA A 497 -3.14 0.49 -3.56
C ALA A 497 -3.85 1.77 -4.04
N THR A 498 -5.11 1.66 -4.47
CA THR A 498 -5.93 2.83 -4.85
C THR A 498 -6.22 3.71 -3.64
N HIS A 499 -6.51 3.12 -2.47
CA HIS A 499 -6.77 3.86 -1.25
C HIS A 499 -5.52 4.60 -0.77
N ALA A 500 -4.37 3.93 -0.75
CA ALA A 500 -3.10 4.55 -0.39
C ALA A 500 -2.76 5.73 -1.31
N ALA A 501 -2.86 5.57 -2.64
CA ALA A 501 -2.70 6.68 -3.59
C ALA A 501 -3.72 7.81 -3.36
N THR A 502 -5.00 7.49 -3.12
CA THR A 502 -6.03 8.49 -2.81
C THR A 502 -5.71 9.26 -1.54
N THR A 503 -5.21 8.58 -0.50
CA THR A 503 -4.80 9.22 0.75
C THR A 503 -3.49 10.01 0.58
N ALA A 504 -2.61 9.63 -0.35
CA ALA A 504 -1.43 10.43 -0.71
C ALA A 504 -1.83 11.77 -1.33
N HIS A 505 -2.81 11.77 -2.25
CA HIS A 505 -3.43 13.01 -2.75
C HIS A 505 -4.07 13.83 -1.61
N GLN A 506 -4.82 13.18 -0.70
CA GLN A 506 -5.44 13.88 0.44
C GLN A 506 -4.41 14.51 1.39
N VAL A 507 -3.31 13.82 1.70
CA VAL A 507 -2.22 14.35 2.55
C VAL A 507 -1.52 15.52 1.84
N PHE A 508 -1.27 15.42 0.53
CA PHE A 508 -0.70 16.50 -0.27
C PHE A 508 -1.61 17.74 -0.29
N ASP A 509 -2.91 17.56 -0.59
CA ASP A 509 -3.89 18.63 -0.64
C ASP A 509 -4.06 19.32 0.72
N VAL A 510 -4.10 18.54 1.81
CA VAL A 510 -4.19 19.07 3.19
C VAL A 510 -2.90 19.77 3.60
N ALA A 511 -1.72 19.26 3.25
CA ALA A 511 -0.45 19.94 3.52
C ALA A 511 -0.36 21.28 2.78
N ARG A 512 -0.71 21.32 1.49
CA ARG A 512 -0.75 22.58 0.71
C ARG A 512 -1.78 23.57 1.25
N GLN A 513 -2.96 23.12 1.68
CA GLN A 513 -3.96 23.99 2.32
C GLN A 513 -3.47 24.51 3.68
N THR A 514 -2.85 23.65 4.49
CA THR A 514 -2.36 24.00 5.84
C THR A 514 -1.21 25.01 5.74
N GLU A 515 -0.25 24.79 4.85
CA GLU A 515 0.82 25.77 4.59
C GLU A 515 0.29 27.09 4.03
N ALA A 516 -0.70 27.07 3.13
CA ALA A 516 -1.27 28.30 2.59
C ALA A 516 -2.01 29.12 3.66
N GLU A 517 -2.71 28.45 4.58
CA GLU A 517 -3.42 29.09 5.69
C GLU A 517 -2.46 29.53 6.81
N GLU A 518 -1.41 28.75 7.10
CA GLU A 518 -0.34 29.12 8.04
C GLU A 518 0.45 30.32 7.52
N LEU A 519 0.89 30.28 6.25
CA LEU A 519 1.49 31.42 5.55
C LEU A 519 0.58 32.64 5.59
N THR A 520 -0.72 32.48 5.32
CA THR A 520 -1.69 33.58 5.38
C THR A 520 -1.84 34.13 6.80
N THR A 521 -1.90 33.26 7.80
CA THR A 521 -2.01 33.62 9.23
C THR A 521 -0.77 34.38 9.69
N ARG A 522 0.45 33.88 9.42
CA ARG A 522 1.69 34.60 9.77
C ARG A 522 1.86 35.88 8.97
N THR A 523 1.42 35.93 7.71
CA THR A 523 1.43 37.15 6.89
C THR A 523 0.53 38.21 7.50
N ASN A 524 -0.70 37.86 7.87
CA ASN A 524 -1.64 38.80 8.48
C ASN A 524 -1.14 39.28 9.86
N ALA A 525 -0.62 38.37 10.70
CA ALA A 525 -0.04 38.74 11.99
C ALA A 525 1.19 39.67 11.84
N ALA A 526 2.09 39.34 10.91
CA ALA A 526 3.26 40.17 10.60
C ALA A 526 2.87 41.52 9.95
N ILE A 527 1.77 41.60 9.19
CA ILE A 527 1.23 42.86 8.68
C ILE A 527 0.69 43.74 9.82
N GLU A 528 0.00 43.20 10.82
CA GLU A 528 -0.45 44.03 11.97
C GLU A 528 0.73 44.44 12.88
N VAL A 529 1.77 43.61 12.99
CA VAL A 529 3.04 43.98 13.65
C VAL A 529 3.76 45.09 12.88
N ALA A 530 4.00 44.89 11.58
CA ALA A 530 4.62 45.89 10.70
C ALA A 530 3.82 47.20 10.61
N LYS A 531 2.48 47.16 10.65
CA LYS A 531 1.63 48.37 10.78
C LYS A 531 1.81 49.07 12.13
N THR A 532 2.03 48.33 13.21
CA THR A 532 2.25 48.88 14.55
C THR A 532 3.64 49.50 14.63
N GLU A 533 4.64 48.84 14.06
CA GLU A 533 6.00 49.35 13.89
C GLU A 533 6.01 50.58 12.98
N LYS A 534 5.30 50.54 11.83
CA LYS A 534 5.07 51.70 10.96
C LYS A 534 4.35 52.83 11.69
N ALA A 535 3.30 52.57 12.44
CA ALA A 535 2.60 53.62 13.18
C ALA A 535 3.50 54.26 14.27
N THR A 536 4.32 53.45 14.95
CA THR A 536 5.30 53.93 15.94
C THR A 536 6.44 54.70 15.29
N TYR A 537 6.87 54.26 14.10
CA TYR A 537 7.87 54.90 13.25
C TYR A 537 7.36 56.24 12.70
N ASP A 538 6.20 56.25 12.04
CA ASP A 538 5.50 57.43 11.52
C ASP A 538 5.16 58.41 12.65
N GLU A 539 4.82 57.93 13.86
CA GLU A 539 4.70 58.79 15.04
C GLU A 539 6.05 59.36 15.48
N SER A 540 7.12 58.57 15.53
CA SER A 540 8.47 59.06 15.87
C SER A 540 9.00 60.09 14.86
N VAL A 541 8.73 59.85 13.56
CA VAL A 541 8.92 60.78 12.44
C VAL A 541 8.12 62.06 12.71
N SER A 542 6.83 61.97 13.03
CA SER A 542 5.95 63.13 13.20
C SER A 542 6.26 63.93 14.48
N GLN A 543 6.64 63.27 15.58
CA GLN A 543 7.08 63.92 16.81
C GLN A 543 8.37 64.71 16.57
N ALA A 544 9.37 64.08 15.92
CA ALA A 544 10.63 64.75 15.58
C ALA A 544 10.43 65.87 14.54
N ALA A 545 9.55 65.68 13.55
CA ALA A 545 9.13 66.71 12.61
C ALA A 545 8.44 67.89 13.32
N GLY A 546 7.59 67.59 14.31
CA GLY A 546 6.93 68.60 15.14
C GLY A 546 7.90 69.44 15.97
N VAL A 547 9.02 68.87 16.42
CA VAL A 547 10.12 69.64 17.05
C VAL A 547 10.80 70.54 16.02
N ALA A 548 11.20 69.99 14.87
CA ALA A 548 11.89 70.73 13.81
C ALA A 548 11.05 71.89 13.23
N VAL A 549 9.74 71.68 13.02
CA VAL A 549 8.80 72.70 12.54
C VAL A 549 8.60 73.81 13.58
N LYS A 550 8.38 73.46 14.87
CA LYS A 550 8.22 74.46 15.94
C LYS A 550 9.47 75.34 16.10
N ALA A 551 10.66 74.75 16.02
CA ALA A 551 11.92 75.49 16.12
C ALA A 551 12.04 76.56 15.01
N HIS A 552 11.59 76.26 13.79
CA HIS A 552 11.61 77.18 12.65
C HIS A 552 10.62 78.35 12.81
N ASP A 553 9.38 78.09 13.24
CA ASP A 553 8.33 79.12 13.33
C ASP A 553 8.64 80.24 14.35
N LEU A 554 9.57 80.00 15.29
CA LEU A 554 10.05 81.03 16.22
C LEU A 554 10.94 82.09 15.56
N ASP A 555 11.75 81.76 14.54
CA ASP A 555 12.55 82.77 13.82
C ASP A 555 11.64 83.76 13.07
N ALA A 556 10.56 83.26 12.45
CA ALA A 556 9.56 84.10 11.79
C ALA A 556 8.77 84.96 12.80
N THR A 557 8.58 84.45 14.02
CA THR A 557 7.96 85.17 15.13
C THR A 557 8.89 86.28 15.64
N GLU A 558 10.18 86.03 15.81
CA GLU A 558 11.16 87.07 16.17
C GLU A 558 11.22 88.17 15.11
N ALA A 559 11.41 87.82 13.83
CA ALA A 559 11.56 88.82 12.78
C ALA A 559 10.35 89.77 12.70
N THR A 560 9.15 89.27 13.02
CA THR A 560 7.92 90.06 13.13
C THR A 560 7.95 91.00 14.35
N LEU A 561 8.35 90.50 15.52
CA LEU A 561 8.39 91.27 16.77
C LEU A 561 9.55 92.28 16.80
N GLY A 562 10.70 91.96 16.21
CA GLY A 562 11.83 92.87 16.05
C GLY A 562 11.52 94.02 15.08
N ALA A 563 10.85 93.73 13.97
CA ALA A 563 10.35 94.76 13.05
C ALA A 563 9.24 95.63 13.68
N GLU A 564 8.46 95.10 14.63
CA GLU A 564 7.54 95.90 15.44
C GLU A 564 8.30 96.76 16.47
N ALA A 565 9.30 96.20 17.16
CA ALA A 565 10.15 96.88 18.15
C ALA A 565 11.06 97.97 17.57
N ALA A 566 11.37 97.92 16.27
CA ALA A 566 12.17 98.93 15.58
C ALA A 566 11.44 100.27 15.31
N LYS A 567 10.11 100.34 15.52
CA LYS A 567 9.32 101.55 15.26
C LYS A 567 9.43 102.55 16.44
N PRO A 568 9.49 103.87 16.18
CA PRO A 568 9.67 104.90 17.21
C PRO A 568 8.43 105.12 18.11
N ASP A 569 7.27 104.60 17.70
CA ASP A 569 5.96 104.75 18.34
C ASP A 569 5.38 103.42 18.86
N ALA A 570 6.16 102.34 18.86
CA ALA A 570 5.69 101.02 19.28
C ALA A 570 5.39 100.93 20.78
N ASP A 571 4.32 100.21 21.14
CA ASP A 571 3.98 99.91 22.54
C ASP A 571 5.03 98.97 23.16
N GLN A 572 5.90 99.55 23.98
CA GLN A 572 7.01 98.84 24.61
C GLN A 572 6.50 97.78 25.61
N ALA A 573 5.38 98.00 26.30
CA ALA A 573 4.86 97.05 27.30
C ALA A 573 4.24 95.82 26.63
N VAL A 574 3.46 96.03 25.55
CA VAL A 574 2.91 94.93 24.74
C VAL A 574 4.03 94.12 24.07
N LEU A 575 5.10 94.78 23.59
CA LEU A 575 6.26 94.10 23.03
C LEU A 575 7.05 93.29 24.07
N ALA A 576 7.25 93.83 25.28
CA ALA A 576 7.93 93.11 26.35
C ALA A 576 7.14 91.87 26.83
N ALA A 577 5.80 91.90 26.79
CA ALA A 577 4.98 90.73 27.06
C ALA A 577 5.15 89.64 25.96
N LYS A 578 4.98 90.02 24.68
CA LYS A 578 5.16 89.08 23.54
C LYS A 578 6.60 88.53 23.47
N GLY A 579 7.60 89.36 23.75
CA GLY A 579 9.01 88.98 23.72
C GLY A 579 9.40 87.97 24.80
N ARG A 580 8.80 88.03 26.00
CA ARG A 580 8.97 86.99 27.02
C ARG A 580 8.32 85.66 26.64
N GLN A 581 7.16 85.70 25.96
CA GLN A 581 6.55 84.48 25.42
C GLN A 581 7.43 83.84 24.34
N LEU A 582 7.97 84.63 23.40
CA LEU A 582 8.93 84.16 22.40
C LEU A 582 10.18 83.54 23.06
N ALA A 583 10.75 84.22 24.05
CA ALA A 583 11.92 83.74 24.77
C ALA A 583 11.66 82.41 25.49
N LEU A 584 10.49 82.23 26.11
CA LEU A 584 10.16 81.00 26.83
C LEU A 584 10.01 79.79 25.89
N GLU A 585 9.41 79.98 24.72
CA GLU A 585 9.34 78.92 23.70
C GLU A 585 10.68 78.67 23.01
N ALA A 586 11.54 79.69 22.90
CA ALA A 586 12.89 79.54 22.39
C ALA A 586 13.75 78.65 23.29
N MET A 587 13.73 78.88 24.62
CA MET A 587 14.40 78.04 25.62
C MET A 587 13.98 76.55 25.57
N LYS A 588 12.81 76.23 24.98
CA LYS A 588 12.30 74.86 24.83
C LYS A 588 12.68 74.17 23.52
N THR A 589 13.02 74.93 22.47
CA THR A 589 13.03 74.41 21.09
C THR A 589 14.18 74.88 20.20
N ARG A 590 14.96 75.89 20.62
CA ARG A 590 16.13 76.39 19.88
C ARG A 590 17.43 75.79 20.40
N GLY A 591 18.48 75.90 19.59
CA GLY A 591 19.82 75.48 19.97
C GLY A 591 20.43 76.36 21.08
N PRO A 592 21.60 75.97 21.62
CA PRO A 592 22.08 76.45 22.91
C PRO A 592 22.23 77.97 23.03
N TRP A 593 22.74 78.64 21.98
CA TRP A 593 23.00 80.07 22.01
C TRP A 593 21.72 80.90 22.09
N VAL A 594 20.72 80.58 21.24
CA VAL A 594 19.44 81.30 21.23
C VAL A 594 18.65 81.01 22.51
N SER A 595 18.69 79.76 23.00
CA SER A 595 18.08 79.37 24.27
C SER A 595 18.71 80.07 25.48
N GLN A 596 20.03 80.27 25.52
CA GLN A 596 20.68 81.03 26.59
C GLN A 596 20.35 82.52 26.52
N ALA A 597 20.45 83.14 25.33
CA ALA A 597 20.12 84.56 25.18
C ALA A 597 18.64 84.87 25.50
N ALA A 598 17.74 83.90 25.25
CA ALA A 598 16.34 83.95 25.68
C ALA A 598 16.17 83.85 27.21
N ALA A 599 16.96 83.00 27.88
CA ALA A 599 16.96 82.87 29.34
C ALA A 599 17.33 84.18 30.04
N ASP A 600 18.44 84.80 29.61
CA ASP A 600 18.98 86.03 30.21
C ASP A 600 17.96 87.17 30.17
N VAL A 601 17.21 87.32 29.06
CA VAL A 601 16.22 88.40 28.91
C VAL A 601 14.88 88.11 29.56
N LEU A 602 14.55 86.83 29.84
CA LEU A 602 13.38 86.46 30.63
C LEU A 602 13.52 86.88 32.10
N GLY A 603 14.74 86.85 32.63
CA GLY A 603 15.10 87.45 33.92
C GLY A 603 15.02 88.98 33.92
N GLY A 604 15.34 89.58 32.76
CA GLY A 604 15.52 91.02 32.57
C GLY A 604 14.26 91.90 32.55
N THR A 605 14.52 93.20 32.45
CA THR A 605 13.50 94.24 32.36
C THR A 605 12.82 94.26 30.99
N ASP A 606 11.73 95.00 30.87
CA ASP A 606 11.04 95.20 29.59
C ASP A 606 11.98 95.78 28.52
N GLN A 607 12.93 96.62 28.92
CA GLN A 607 13.89 97.22 27.99
C GLN A 607 14.93 96.20 27.48
N ASP A 608 15.24 95.17 28.26
CA ASP A 608 16.18 94.11 27.89
C ASP A 608 15.53 93.15 26.89
N VAL A 609 14.28 92.75 27.14
CA VAL A 609 13.45 91.97 26.21
C VAL A 609 13.28 92.69 24.86
N ILE A 610 13.08 94.01 24.87
CA ILE A 610 12.99 94.80 23.65
C ILE A 610 14.35 94.92 22.94
N THR A 611 15.47 94.87 23.67
CA THR A 611 16.82 94.89 23.09
C THR A 611 17.16 93.52 22.47
N PHE A 612 16.68 92.43 23.08
CA PHE A 612 16.72 91.08 22.51
C PHE A 612 15.98 91.00 21.18
N LEU A 613 14.73 91.49 21.13
CA LEU A 613 13.94 91.58 19.89
C LEU A 613 14.56 92.50 18.83
N ARG A 614 15.35 93.51 19.20
CA ARG A 614 16.00 94.42 18.24
C ARG A 614 17.33 93.89 17.71
N THR A 615 18.05 93.09 18.49
CA THR A 615 19.46 92.75 18.23
C THR A 615 19.95 91.43 18.85
N GLY A 616 19.43 91.01 20.00
CA GLY A 616 19.98 89.89 20.77
C GLY A 616 19.73 88.51 20.15
N TRP A 617 18.52 88.22 19.66
CA TRP A 617 18.23 86.97 18.96
C TRP A 617 19.14 86.80 17.74
N ASN A 618 19.21 87.85 16.92
CA ASN A 618 20.02 87.89 15.73
C ASN A 618 21.54 87.79 16.02
N ALA A 619 22.01 88.17 17.21
CA ALA A 619 23.38 87.90 17.66
C ALA A 619 23.59 86.43 18.05
N ALA A 620 22.69 85.86 18.86
CA ALA A 620 22.77 84.45 19.27
C ALA A 620 22.69 83.48 18.08
N VAL A 621 21.87 83.79 17.06
CA VAL A 621 21.81 83.05 15.79
C VAL A 621 23.14 83.16 15.00
N GLN A 622 23.87 84.28 15.11
CA GLN A 622 25.18 84.44 14.45
C GLN A 622 26.26 83.59 15.13
N ASP A 623 26.25 83.46 16.46
CA ASP A 623 27.19 82.60 17.19
C ASP A 623 26.88 81.11 16.94
N GLU A 624 25.61 80.70 16.97
CA GLU A 624 25.14 79.36 16.57
C GLU A 624 25.53 79.00 15.12
N THR A 625 25.36 79.95 14.20
CA THR A 625 25.79 79.84 12.80
C THR A 625 27.32 79.71 12.68
N ARG A 626 28.08 80.39 13.55
CA ARG A 626 29.54 80.35 13.55
C ARG A 626 30.09 79.03 14.08
N ASP A 627 29.47 78.45 15.10
CA ASP A 627 29.82 77.12 15.60
C ASP A 627 29.51 76.02 14.56
N ALA A 628 28.35 76.08 13.89
CA ALA A 628 28.03 75.12 12.82
C ALA A 628 29.03 75.17 11.66
N VAL A 629 29.53 76.35 11.29
CA VAL A 629 30.61 76.49 10.28
C VAL A 629 31.97 76.04 10.84
N SER A 630 32.22 76.22 12.14
CA SER A 630 33.41 75.70 12.83
C SER A 630 33.45 74.17 12.75
N GLU A 631 32.35 73.50 13.05
CA GLU A 631 32.21 72.04 12.91
C GLU A 631 32.47 71.60 11.46
N LEU A 632 31.74 72.19 10.50
CA LEU A 632 31.86 71.89 9.06
C LEU A 632 33.30 72.04 8.52
N SER A 633 34.11 72.93 9.10
CA SER A 633 35.53 73.08 8.73
C SER A 633 36.39 71.84 9.03
N THR A 634 35.91 70.97 9.92
CA THR A 634 36.60 69.73 10.35
C THR A 634 35.86 68.46 9.95
N THR A 635 34.52 68.43 10.02
CA THR A 635 33.71 67.19 9.87
C THR A 635 33.17 66.96 8.46
N SER A 636 33.04 67.99 7.63
CA SER A 636 32.42 67.85 6.29
C SER A 636 33.19 66.85 5.42
N PRO A 637 32.53 65.91 4.70
CA PRO A 637 33.22 64.93 3.87
C PRO A 637 34.00 65.58 2.71
N TYR A 638 33.51 66.70 2.18
CA TYR A 638 34.09 67.38 1.03
C TYR A 638 35.21 68.36 1.42
N GLU A 639 36.41 68.19 0.86
CA GLU A 639 37.58 69.01 1.16
C GLU A 639 37.40 70.48 0.72
N SER A 640 36.69 70.68 -0.39
CA SER A 640 36.22 71.97 -0.90
C SER A 640 35.42 72.73 0.15
N VAL A 641 34.46 72.06 0.81
CA VAL A 641 33.61 72.63 1.86
C VAL A 641 34.41 72.90 3.13
N ARG A 642 35.25 71.97 3.60
CA ARG A 642 36.11 72.18 4.78
C ARG A 642 37.02 73.41 4.61
N THR A 643 37.65 73.53 3.44
CA THR A 643 38.56 74.64 3.11
C THR A 643 37.82 75.98 3.06
N ALA A 644 36.64 76.01 2.44
CA ALA A 644 35.84 77.23 2.35
C ALA A 644 35.21 77.63 3.70
N ALA A 645 34.84 76.67 4.55
CA ALA A 645 34.36 76.90 5.92
C ALA A 645 35.44 77.54 6.79
N ALA A 646 36.65 76.95 6.81
CA ALA A 646 37.81 77.53 7.48
C ALA A 646 38.08 78.96 7.01
N LYS A 647 37.96 79.23 5.71
CA LYS A 647 38.15 80.57 5.15
C LYS A 647 37.03 81.55 5.49
N ALA A 648 35.78 81.10 5.62
CA ALA A 648 34.65 81.93 6.02
C ALA A 648 34.77 82.41 7.47
N LEU A 649 35.31 81.58 8.37
CA LEU A 649 35.52 81.90 9.79
C LEU A 649 36.55 83.02 10.02
N GLU A 650 37.45 83.27 9.07
CA GLU A 650 38.33 84.46 9.08
C GLU A 650 37.57 85.78 8.79
N GLY A 651 36.33 85.70 8.29
CA GLY A 651 35.49 86.83 7.91
C GLY A 651 34.60 87.37 9.04
N ASP A 652 33.80 88.37 8.67
CA ASP A 652 32.76 88.93 9.54
C ASP A 652 31.53 88.01 9.64
N ALA A 653 30.59 88.33 10.54
CA ALA A 653 29.39 87.52 10.73
C ALA A 653 28.54 87.37 9.46
N LYS A 654 28.57 88.38 8.56
CA LYS A 654 27.92 88.26 7.25
C LYS A 654 28.61 87.22 6.37
N THR A 655 29.95 87.21 6.33
CA THR A 655 30.74 86.22 5.57
C THR A 655 30.49 84.80 6.06
N VAL A 656 30.42 84.60 7.38
CA VAL A 656 30.11 83.30 7.99
C VAL A 656 28.68 82.87 7.67
N ASN A 657 27.69 83.76 7.80
CA ASN A 657 26.30 83.45 7.47
C ASN A 657 26.06 83.23 5.97
N ASP A 658 26.68 84.02 5.09
CA ASP A 658 26.63 83.82 3.63
C ASP A 658 27.22 82.44 3.27
N PHE A 659 28.28 82.01 3.96
CA PHE A 659 28.83 80.67 3.82
C PHE A 659 27.87 79.60 4.34
N TYR A 660 27.42 79.67 5.59
CA TYR A 660 26.53 78.69 6.20
C TYR A 660 25.24 78.50 5.39
N THR A 661 24.59 79.60 5.03
CA THR A 661 23.31 79.56 4.31
C THR A 661 23.47 79.14 2.85
N THR A 662 24.62 79.40 2.19
CA THR A 662 24.75 79.24 0.72
C THR A 662 26.16 78.83 0.25
N GLY A 663 27.23 79.43 0.77
CA GLY A 663 28.59 79.18 0.33
C GLY A 663 29.10 77.75 0.57
N GLN A 664 28.63 77.04 1.61
CA GLN A 664 28.97 75.63 1.84
C GLN A 664 28.51 74.75 0.67
N TYR A 665 27.27 74.95 0.24
CA TYR A 665 26.67 74.23 -0.88
C TYR A 665 27.35 74.59 -2.20
N THR A 666 27.65 75.89 -2.40
CA THR A 666 28.34 76.37 -3.59
C THR A 666 29.75 75.79 -3.71
N SER A 667 30.48 75.70 -2.60
CA SER A 667 31.86 75.20 -2.57
C SER A 667 31.96 73.73 -2.91
N GLY A 668 31.01 72.91 -2.44
CA GLY A 668 30.95 71.47 -2.73
C GLY A 668 30.24 71.11 -4.05
N THR A 669 29.79 72.08 -4.87
CA THR A 669 28.90 71.81 -6.01
C THR A 669 29.42 70.68 -6.91
N THR A 670 30.66 70.76 -7.40
CA THR A 670 31.21 69.77 -8.34
C THR A 670 31.48 68.40 -7.71
N ASP A 671 31.82 68.34 -6.42
CA ASP A 671 31.90 67.06 -5.70
C ASP A 671 30.51 66.41 -5.61
N MET A 672 29.48 67.22 -5.32
CA MET A 672 28.10 66.78 -5.25
C MET A 672 27.52 66.40 -6.63
N GLU A 673 27.80 67.15 -7.70
CA GLU A 673 27.44 66.79 -9.08
C GLU A 673 27.94 65.39 -9.45
N VAL A 674 29.16 65.04 -9.02
CA VAL A 674 29.77 63.73 -9.25
C VAL A 674 29.05 62.63 -8.46
N GLU A 675 28.76 62.84 -7.17
CA GLU A 675 28.02 61.83 -6.38
C GLU A 675 26.57 61.66 -6.86
N VAL A 676 25.85 62.76 -7.16
CA VAL A 676 24.50 62.70 -7.75
C VAL A 676 24.54 61.97 -9.09
N SER A 677 25.55 62.22 -9.92
CA SER A 677 25.72 61.50 -11.19
C SER A 677 25.95 60.00 -11.00
N LYS A 678 26.67 59.55 -9.95
CA LYS A 678 26.81 58.12 -9.65
C LYS A 678 25.46 57.51 -9.24
N ILE A 679 24.74 58.19 -8.34
CA ILE A 679 23.43 57.74 -7.84
C ILE A 679 22.41 57.67 -8.98
N VAL A 680 22.36 58.66 -9.87
CA VAL A 680 21.51 58.65 -11.08
C VAL A 680 21.86 57.49 -12.01
N ASN A 681 23.15 57.15 -12.19
CA ASN A 681 23.55 56.04 -13.06
C ASN A 681 23.28 54.64 -12.46
N ALA A 682 23.10 54.54 -11.14
CA ALA A 682 22.85 53.27 -10.43
C ALA A 682 21.39 53.09 -9.97
N GLY A 683 20.63 54.17 -9.81
CA GLY A 683 19.30 54.18 -9.22
C GLY A 683 18.16 53.75 -10.16
N GLY A 684 16.99 53.54 -9.54
CA GLY A 684 15.73 53.24 -10.21
C GLY A 684 15.17 54.41 -11.03
N THR A 685 13.92 54.31 -11.47
CA THR A 685 13.27 55.28 -12.37
C THR A 685 13.06 56.61 -11.65
N SER A 686 12.47 56.58 -10.46
CA SER A 686 12.23 57.76 -9.64
C SER A 686 13.54 58.38 -9.15
N VAL A 687 14.52 57.58 -8.72
CA VAL A 687 15.86 58.08 -8.33
C VAL A 687 16.54 58.79 -9.50
N GLN A 688 16.43 58.21 -10.70
CA GLN A 688 16.92 58.82 -11.92
C GLN A 688 16.24 60.13 -12.26
N GLU A 689 14.91 60.22 -12.17
CA GLU A 689 14.16 61.42 -12.49
C GLU A 689 14.46 62.56 -11.50
N ALA A 690 14.43 62.27 -10.19
CA ALA A 690 14.75 63.23 -9.14
C ALA A 690 16.21 63.72 -9.22
N GLY A 691 17.17 62.83 -9.45
CA GLY A 691 18.58 63.20 -9.55
C GLY A 691 18.92 63.94 -10.85
N LYS A 692 18.25 63.60 -11.97
CA LYS A 692 18.34 64.38 -13.23
C LYS A 692 17.74 65.78 -13.06
N ALA A 693 16.68 65.94 -12.26
CA ALA A 693 16.14 67.25 -11.92
C ALA A 693 17.12 68.07 -11.07
N ALA A 694 17.76 67.47 -10.06
CA ALA A 694 18.79 68.15 -9.26
C ALA A 694 20.03 68.57 -10.09
N LEU A 695 20.47 67.71 -11.01
CA LEU A 695 21.55 68.04 -11.97
C LEU A 695 21.14 69.10 -13.01
N ALA A 696 19.86 69.20 -13.35
CA ALA A 696 19.34 70.20 -14.29
C ALA A 696 19.12 71.58 -13.65
N ASP A 697 18.83 71.63 -12.34
CA ASP A 697 18.89 72.86 -11.53
C ASP A 697 20.35 73.33 -11.34
N GLY A 698 21.27 72.40 -11.08
CA GLY A 698 22.70 72.65 -11.00
C GLY A 698 23.16 73.45 -9.78
N SER A 699 22.26 73.82 -8.86
CA SER A 699 22.67 74.44 -7.60
C SER A 699 23.17 73.39 -6.61
N GLY A 700 24.27 73.69 -5.91
CA GLY A 700 24.77 72.85 -4.83
C GLY A 700 23.73 72.59 -3.72
N LYS A 701 22.69 73.43 -3.60
CA LYS A 701 21.57 73.20 -2.68
C LYS A 701 20.63 72.09 -3.16
N ALA A 702 20.21 72.11 -4.43
CA ALA A 702 19.39 71.05 -5.01
C ALA A 702 20.14 69.70 -5.00
N LEU A 703 21.45 69.73 -5.27
CA LEU A 703 22.31 68.56 -5.21
C LEU A 703 22.44 68.03 -3.77
N ALA A 704 22.68 68.88 -2.77
CA ALA A 704 22.73 68.46 -1.35
C ALA A 704 21.39 67.91 -0.86
N ALA A 705 20.28 68.58 -1.19
CA ALA A 705 18.92 68.14 -0.87
C ALA A 705 18.60 66.77 -1.49
N PHE A 706 19.06 66.51 -2.72
CA PHE A 706 18.97 65.18 -3.31
C PHE A 706 19.89 64.18 -2.62
N LEU A 707 21.17 64.49 -2.40
CA LEU A 707 22.17 63.55 -1.89
C LEU A 707 21.85 62.98 -0.52
N ALA A 708 21.48 63.82 0.44
CA ALA A 708 21.18 63.35 1.78
C ALA A 708 19.70 62.99 1.96
N HIS A 709 18.85 63.17 0.93
CA HIS A 709 17.43 62.80 1.07
C HIS A 709 16.61 62.55 -0.18
N GLY A 710 16.66 63.42 -1.20
CA GLY A 710 15.84 63.24 -2.40
C GLY A 710 16.10 61.90 -3.11
N GLN A 711 17.31 61.34 -3.01
CA GLN A 711 17.60 59.98 -3.49
C GLN A 711 16.88 58.89 -2.68
N TYR A 712 16.67 59.09 -1.39
CA TYR A 712 16.06 58.14 -0.46
C TYR A 712 14.53 58.15 -0.63
N VAL A 713 13.91 59.33 -0.67
CA VAL A 713 12.48 59.49 -1.01
C VAL A 713 12.16 58.97 -2.42
N ALA A 714 13.06 59.19 -3.38
CA ALA A 714 12.87 58.66 -4.73
C ALA A 714 13.09 57.14 -4.79
N ARG A 715 14.02 56.59 -3.99
CA ARG A 715 14.25 55.16 -3.85
C ARG A 715 13.05 54.46 -3.24
N SER A 716 12.46 55.00 -2.16
CA SER A 716 11.26 54.41 -1.54
C SER A 716 10.13 54.25 -2.56
N THR A 717 9.99 55.22 -3.48
CA THR A 717 9.00 55.17 -4.57
C THR A 717 9.30 54.05 -5.59
N ASP A 718 10.56 53.88 -5.99
CA ASP A 718 10.99 52.76 -6.85
C ASP A 718 10.84 51.40 -6.14
N GLU A 719 11.10 51.35 -4.84
CA GLU A 719 11.07 50.14 -4.01
C GLU A 719 9.63 49.73 -3.62
N GLU A 720 8.72 50.69 -3.38
CA GLU A 720 7.27 50.48 -3.26
C GLU A 720 6.71 49.88 -4.56
N ALA A 721 7.13 50.40 -5.72
CA ALA A 721 6.74 49.88 -7.02
C ALA A 721 7.31 48.46 -7.26
N GLN A 722 8.55 48.19 -6.85
CA GLN A 722 9.15 46.85 -6.94
C GLN A 722 8.47 45.85 -6.01
N ALA A 723 8.21 46.20 -4.74
CA ALA A 723 7.48 45.34 -3.81
C ALA A 723 6.03 45.12 -4.28
N SER A 724 5.35 46.16 -4.78
CA SER A 724 4.01 46.03 -5.36
C SER A 724 3.98 45.09 -6.57
N LYS A 725 5.04 45.09 -7.39
CA LYS A 725 5.23 44.09 -8.44
C LYS A 725 5.44 42.69 -7.85
N LEU A 726 6.27 42.53 -6.83
CA LEU A 726 6.53 41.24 -6.17
C LEU A 726 5.26 40.65 -5.51
N VAL A 727 4.36 41.48 -4.97
CA VAL A 727 3.01 41.07 -4.50
C VAL A 727 2.14 40.45 -5.62
N ASN A 728 2.39 40.78 -6.89
CA ASN A 728 1.67 40.24 -8.04
C ASN A 728 2.42 39.08 -8.73
N ASP A 729 3.73 39.23 -8.95
CA ASP A 729 4.54 38.32 -9.77
C ASP A 729 5.26 37.23 -8.96
N GLY A 730 5.52 37.45 -7.67
CA GLY A 730 6.35 36.56 -6.83
C GLY A 730 5.73 35.19 -6.49
N GLY A 731 6.52 34.30 -5.89
CA GLY A 731 5.99 33.11 -5.23
C GLY A 731 5.26 33.43 -3.92
N PRO A 732 4.61 32.44 -3.26
CA PRO A 732 3.89 32.65 -2.00
C PRO A 732 4.68 33.39 -0.90
N GLU A 733 5.92 32.99 -0.63
CA GLU A 733 6.77 33.60 0.41
C GLU A 733 7.22 35.01 0.00
N VAL A 734 7.60 35.20 -1.27
CA VAL A 734 7.92 36.54 -1.82
C VAL A 734 6.72 37.47 -1.73
N LYS A 735 5.51 36.97 -1.99
CA LYS A 735 4.26 37.73 -1.89
C LYS A 735 3.88 38.05 -0.46
N ALA A 736 4.13 37.15 0.49
CA ALA A 736 3.95 37.39 1.91
C ALA A 736 4.90 38.50 2.39
N ALA A 737 6.21 38.32 2.16
CA ALA A 737 7.24 39.26 2.57
C ALA A 737 7.04 40.66 1.93
N ALA A 738 6.69 40.74 0.64
CA ALA A 738 6.40 42.00 -0.03
C ALA A 738 5.16 42.72 0.53
N LYS A 739 4.13 42.00 0.99
CA LYS A 739 2.95 42.61 1.66
C LYS A 739 3.29 43.12 3.06
N ILE A 740 4.14 42.41 3.80
CA ILE A 740 4.62 42.83 5.13
C ILE A 740 5.47 44.10 4.96
N ALA A 741 6.44 44.08 4.04
CA ALA A 741 7.31 45.19 3.72
C ALA A 741 6.54 46.46 3.27
N LEU A 742 5.48 46.33 2.49
CA LEU A 742 4.59 47.44 2.10
C LEU A 742 3.66 47.94 3.22
N ALA A 743 3.53 47.18 4.31
CA ALA A 743 2.76 47.58 5.50
C ALA A 743 3.66 48.15 6.61
N GLY A 744 4.96 47.82 6.59
CA GLY A 744 5.98 48.25 7.52
C GLY A 744 6.59 49.63 7.21
N PRO A 745 7.47 50.13 8.09
CA PRO A 745 8.27 51.32 7.81
C PRO A 745 9.13 51.10 6.56
N VAL A 746 9.39 52.19 5.84
CA VAL A 746 10.13 52.21 4.55
C VAL A 746 11.48 51.50 4.55
N ASN A 747 12.05 51.28 5.73
CA ASN A 747 13.31 50.60 5.85
C ASN A 747 13.22 49.08 5.88
N GLU A 748 12.09 48.52 6.30
CA GLU A 748 11.77 47.11 6.12
C GLU A 748 11.49 46.86 4.64
N LEU A 749 10.88 47.83 3.97
CA LEU A 749 10.79 47.86 2.52
C LEU A 749 12.18 47.89 1.86
N HIS A 750 13.10 48.76 2.32
CA HIS A 750 14.46 48.81 1.80
C HIS A 750 15.23 47.50 2.01
N ASP A 751 15.25 46.96 3.24
CA ASP A 751 15.95 45.70 3.54
C ASP A 751 15.29 44.48 2.88
N PHE A 752 13.96 44.52 2.68
CA PHE A 752 13.26 43.55 1.85
C PHE A 752 13.75 43.63 0.39
N ILE A 753 13.83 44.81 -0.23
CA ILE A 753 14.30 44.93 -1.61
C ILE A 753 15.80 44.63 -1.74
N ALA A 754 16.64 45.05 -0.78
CA ALA A 754 18.07 44.79 -0.80
C ALA A 754 18.41 43.31 -0.58
N VAL A 755 17.75 42.64 0.37
CA VAL A 755 18.12 41.28 0.83
C VAL A 755 16.91 40.34 0.95
N GLY A 756 15.84 40.78 1.61
CA GLY A 756 14.72 39.92 2.02
C GLY A 756 14.00 39.21 0.87
N GLN A 757 13.82 39.86 -0.29
CA GLN A 757 13.20 39.28 -1.49
C GLN A 757 13.94 38.03 -1.97
N TYR A 758 15.27 38.01 -1.85
CA TYR A 758 16.10 36.88 -2.26
C TYR A 758 16.10 35.76 -1.22
N MET A 759 15.85 36.06 0.05
CA MET A 759 15.62 35.04 1.08
C MET A 759 14.23 34.42 0.96
N ALA A 760 13.21 35.24 0.65
CA ALA A 760 11.86 34.76 0.36
C ALA A 760 11.80 33.90 -0.91
N ASP A 761 12.45 34.32 -2.01
CA ASP A 761 12.59 33.52 -3.24
C ASP A 761 13.30 32.18 -2.98
N ARG A 762 14.33 32.15 -2.12
CA ARG A 762 14.96 30.89 -1.70
C ARG A 762 14.03 29.98 -0.89
N LYS A 763 13.10 30.53 -0.09
CA LYS A 763 12.07 29.75 0.64
C LYS A 763 11.00 29.22 -0.33
N ASP A 764 10.56 30.03 -1.30
CA ASP A 764 9.68 29.60 -2.40
C ASP A 764 10.33 28.49 -3.26
N GLN A 765 11.63 28.57 -3.55
CA GLN A 765 12.36 27.54 -4.30
C GLN A 765 12.52 26.23 -3.52
N LEU A 766 12.71 26.28 -2.19
CA LEU A 766 12.67 25.09 -1.34
C LEU A 766 11.27 24.46 -1.35
N ALA A 767 10.21 25.25 -1.16
CA ALA A 767 8.83 24.79 -1.23
C ALA A 767 8.50 24.15 -2.60
N ALA A 768 8.90 24.79 -3.71
CA ALA A 768 8.68 24.26 -5.05
C ALA A 768 9.47 22.95 -5.32
N THR A 769 10.72 22.87 -4.85
CA THR A 769 11.55 21.66 -4.95
C THR A 769 10.93 20.51 -4.16
N HIS A 770 10.43 20.80 -2.97
CA HIS A 770 9.70 19.86 -2.14
C HIS A 770 8.40 19.37 -2.81
N VAL A 771 7.54 20.29 -3.24
CA VAL A 771 6.28 19.98 -3.94
C VAL A 771 6.55 19.09 -5.15
N ALA A 772 7.57 19.39 -5.97
CA ALA A 772 7.94 18.55 -7.10
C ALA A 772 8.39 17.14 -6.68
N ARG A 773 9.15 17.00 -5.57
CA ARG A 773 9.56 15.71 -5.00
C ARG A 773 8.35 14.88 -4.56
N VAL A 774 7.38 15.52 -3.89
CA VAL A 774 6.15 14.86 -3.41
C VAL A 774 5.19 14.52 -4.54
N THR A 775 4.93 15.42 -5.48
CA THR A 775 4.12 15.11 -6.68
C THR A 775 4.73 13.95 -7.46
N GLY A 776 6.07 13.84 -7.49
CA GLY A 776 6.78 12.68 -8.04
C GLY A 776 6.49 11.36 -7.31
N LEU A 777 6.30 11.37 -5.99
CA LEU A 777 5.87 10.21 -5.20
C LEU A 777 4.38 9.89 -5.40
N VAL A 778 3.49 10.88 -5.33
CA VAL A 778 2.04 10.70 -5.61
C VAL A 778 1.83 10.07 -6.99
N ALA A 779 2.57 10.52 -8.01
CA ALA A 779 2.54 9.92 -9.35
C ALA A 779 3.07 8.47 -9.40
N GLN A 780 4.00 8.09 -8.53
CA GLN A 780 4.44 6.70 -8.36
C GLN A 780 3.36 5.86 -7.65
N ALA A 781 2.68 6.41 -6.64
CA ALA A 781 1.55 5.77 -5.99
C ALA A 781 0.39 5.51 -6.98
N ASP A 782 0.05 6.50 -7.81
CA ASP A 782 -0.94 6.35 -8.89
C ASP A 782 -0.51 5.31 -9.94
N ALA A 783 0.77 5.30 -10.35
CA ALA A 783 1.27 4.30 -11.29
C ALA A 783 1.24 2.88 -10.71
N ALA A 784 1.53 2.72 -9.41
CA ALA A 784 1.42 1.47 -8.68
C ALA A 784 -0.05 1.03 -8.54
N ALA A 785 -0.96 1.94 -8.19
CA ALA A 785 -2.39 1.69 -8.08
C ALA A 785 -3.03 1.31 -9.44
N ALA A 786 -2.71 2.04 -10.52
CA ALA A 786 -3.16 1.72 -11.87
C ALA A 786 -2.64 0.36 -12.35
N THR A 787 -1.39 0.03 -12.02
CA THR A 787 -0.79 -1.28 -12.30
C THR A 787 -1.47 -2.39 -11.47
N ALA A 788 -1.77 -2.15 -10.20
CA ALA A 788 -2.52 -3.07 -9.35
C ALA A 788 -3.93 -3.31 -9.89
N ARG A 789 -4.64 -2.25 -10.34
CA ARG A 789 -5.95 -2.33 -11.00
C ARG A 789 -5.89 -3.20 -12.26
N LYS A 790 -4.95 -2.91 -13.17
CA LYS A 790 -4.69 -3.74 -14.37
C LYS A 790 -4.46 -5.21 -14.02
N ASN A 791 -3.66 -5.48 -12.99
CA ASN A 791 -3.41 -6.83 -12.49
C ASN A 791 -4.71 -7.48 -11.96
N SER A 792 -5.51 -6.78 -11.17
CA SER A 792 -6.79 -7.29 -10.67
C SER A 792 -7.78 -7.67 -11.79
N PHE A 793 -7.85 -6.89 -12.88
CA PHE A 793 -8.65 -7.24 -14.05
C PHE A 793 -8.10 -8.47 -14.79
N LEU A 794 -6.77 -8.62 -14.89
CA LEU A 794 -6.15 -9.83 -15.45
C LEU A 794 -6.40 -11.08 -14.58
N ALA A 795 -6.47 -10.92 -13.24
CA ALA A 795 -6.85 -12.00 -12.33
C ALA A 795 -8.34 -12.37 -12.48
N ALA A 796 -9.22 -11.37 -12.57
CA ALA A 796 -10.65 -11.57 -12.83
C ALA A 796 -10.92 -12.23 -14.19
N LYS A 797 -10.16 -11.87 -15.23
CA LYS A 797 -10.18 -12.58 -16.51
C LYS A 797 -9.77 -14.05 -16.35
N ALA A 798 -8.63 -14.31 -15.69
CA ALA A 798 -8.17 -15.67 -15.44
C ALA A 798 -9.20 -16.49 -14.62
N ALA A 799 -9.97 -15.84 -13.74
CA ALA A 799 -11.08 -16.45 -13.01
C ALA A 799 -12.25 -16.84 -13.90
N TYR A 800 -12.65 -15.96 -14.81
CA TYR A 800 -13.68 -16.29 -15.81
C TYR A 800 -13.25 -17.47 -16.68
N GLU A 801 -12.03 -17.44 -17.22
CA GLU A 801 -11.46 -18.53 -18.05
C GLU A 801 -11.37 -19.86 -17.29
N ALA A 802 -11.00 -19.83 -16.00
CA ALA A 802 -10.93 -21.03 -15.17
C ALA A 802 -12.32 -21.62 -14.87
N ASN A 803 -13.32 -20.79 -14.54
CA ASN A 803 -14.68 -21.27 -14.26
C ASN A 803 -15.33 -21.84 -15.52
N GLY A 804 -15.06 -21.27 -16.71
CA GLY A 804 -15.42 -21.88 -17.98
C GLY A 804 -14.77 -23.26 -18.16
N ALA A 805 -13.47 -23.38 -17.91
CA ALA A 805 -12.78 -24.67 -17.98
C ALA A 805 -13.31 -25.71 -16.97
N ALA A 806 -13.74 -25.32 -15.77
CA ALA A 806 -14.37 -26.22 -14.82
C ALA A 806 -15.75 -26.71 -15.29
N ALA A 807 -16.54 -25.85 -15.96
CA ALA A 807 -17.79 -26.25 -16.59
C ALA A 807 -17.54 -27.23 -17.74
N ASP A 808 -16.63 -26.92 -18.66
CA ASP A 808 -16.16 -27.82 -19.73
C ASP A 808 -15.74 -29.20 -19.20
N ALA A 809 -15.00 -29.23 -18.09
CA ALA A 809 -14.53 -30.46 -17.47
C ALA A 809 -15.67 -31.26 -16.81
N THR A 810 -16.66 -30.57 -16.23
CA THR A 810 -17.82 -31.20 -15.59
C THR A 810 -18.71 -31.85 -16.65
N ALA A 811 -19.03 -31.13 -17.73
CA ALA A 811 -19.76 -31.69 -18.86
C ALA A 811 -19.05 -32.92 -19.44
N ALA A 812 -17.72 -32.84 -19.67
CA ALA A 812 -16.95 -34.00 -20.13
C ALA A 812 -16.97 -35.19 -19.16
N ALA A 813 -17.10 -34.98 -17.85
CA ALA A 813 -17.26 -36.07 -16.88
C ALA A 813 -18.68 -36.66 -16.89
N GLU A 814 -19.70 -35.86 -17.21
CA GLU A 814 -21.07 -36.32 -17.42
C GLU A 814 -21.18 -37.13 -18.73
N ASP A 815 -20.60 -36.63 -19.84
CA ASP A 815 -20.48 -37.34 -21.12
C ASP A 815 -19.75 -38.70 -20.96
N ALA A 816 -18.65 -38.70 -20.20
CA ALA A 816 -17.88 -39.92 -19.91
C ALA A 816 -18.68 -40.92 -19.07
N LYS A 817 -19.47 -40.41 -18.11
CA LYS A 817 -20.33 -41.24 -17.26
C LYS A 817 -21.49 -41.85 -18.06
N GLU A 818 -22.16 -41.08 -18.91
CA GLU A 818 -23.21 -41.60 -19.81
C GLU A 818 -22.63 -42.68 -20.73
N SER A 819 -21.45 -42.43 -21.30
CA SER A 819 -20.70 -43.42 -22.08
C SER A 819 -20.44 -44.72 -21.29
N ALA A 820 -19.99 -44.63 -20.03
CA ALA A 820 -19.72 -45.81 -19.19
C ALA A 820 -21.01 -46.58 -18.80
N ASP A 821 -22.09 -45.88 -18.50
CA ASP A 821 -23.40 -46.51 -18.20
C ASP A 821 -23.99 -47.17 -19.47
N GLU A 822 -23.81 -46.59 -20.67
CA GLU A 822 -24.10 -47.26 -21.95
C GLU A 822 -23.23 -48.52 -22.14
N ALA A 823 -21.91 -48.44 -21.92
CA ALA A 823 -20.97 -49.54 -22.12
C ALA A 823 -21.35 -50.76 -21.26
N LYS A 824 -21.71 -50.50 -20.01
CA LYS A 824 -22.24 -51.47 -19.05
C LYS A 824 -23.56 -52.10 -19.51
N GLY A 825 -24.43 -51.33 -20.17
CA GLY A 825 -25.63 -51.84 -20.85
C GLY A 825 -25.27 -52.82 -21.97
N TYR A 826 -24.35 -52.45 -22.86
CA TYR A 826 -23.90 -53.33 -23.94
C TYR A 826 -23.23 -54.60 -23.42
N ALA A 827 -22.40 -54.53 -22.38
CA ALA A 827 -21.81 -55.69 -21.72
C ALA A 827 -22.87 -56.64 -21.13
N ALA A 828 -23.92 -56.10 -20.50
CA ALA A 828 -25.03 -56.91 -19.97
C ALA A 828 -25.84 -57.61 -21.09
N ASP A 829 -26.07 -56.95 -22.23
CA ASP A 829 -26.69 -57.59 -23.40
C ASP A 829 -25.75 -58.60 -24.09
N ALA A 830 -24.43 -58.42 -23.99
CA ALA A 830 -23.43 -59.36 -24.48
C ALA A 830 -23.40 -60.65 -23.63
N ASP A 831 -23.35 -60.54 -22.30
CA ASP A 831 -23.45 -61.69 -21.39
C ASP A 831 -24.80 -62.43 -21.52
N LYS A 832 -25.90 -61.69 -21.59
CA LYS A 832 -27.24 -62.23 -21.90
C LYS A 832 -27.28 -62.98 -23.23
N SER A 833 -26.47 -62.56 -24.22
CA SER A 833 -26.30 -63.27 -25.48
C SER A 833 -25.43 -64.53 -25.31
N ALA A 834 -24.30 -64.44 -24.60
CA ALA A 834 -23.46 -65.59 -24.27
C ALA A 834 -24.21 -66.69 -23.51
N ASN A 835 -25.05 -66.31 -22.54
CA ASN A 835 -25.91 -67.23 -21.80
C ASN A 835 -26.98 -67.90 -22.70
N GLN A 836 -27.56 -67.18 -23.67
CA GLN A 836 -28.43 -67.77 -24.69
C GLN A 836 -27.67 -68.72 -25.64
N ALA A 837 -26.40 -68.41 -25.93
CA ALA A 837 -25.52 -69.24 -26.74
C ALA A 837 -25.18 -70.55 -26.02
N GLN A 838 -24.77 -70.49 -24.75
CA GLN A 838 -24.52 -71.66 -23.90
C GLN A 838 -25.77 -72.53 -23.79
N ALA A 839 -26.92 -71.94 -23.44
CA ALA A 839 -28.21 -72.64 -23.38
C ALA A 839 -28.70 -73.17 -24.75
N SER A 840 -28.03 -72.84 -25.85
CA SER A 840 -28.22 -73.45 -27.17
C SER A 840 -27.24 -74.60 -27.39
N ALA A 841 -25.96 -74.43 -27.05
CA ALA A 841 -24.95 -75.49 -27.07
C ALA A 841 -25.35 -76.70 -26.20
N ASP A 842 -25.89 -76.45 -25.00
CA ASP A 842 -26.37 -77.51 -24.09
C ASP A 842 -27.51 -78.33 -24.73
N LYS A 843 -28.41 -77.66 -25.46
CA LYS A 843 -29.49 -78.32 -26.22
C LYS A 843 -28.95 -79.09 -27.43
N ALA A 844 -27.93 -78.56 -28.10
CA ALA A 844 -27.27 -79.20 -29.22
C ALA A 844 -26.55 -80.48 -28.78
N ALA A 845 -25.76 -80.43 -27.69
CA ALA A 845 -25.09 -81.57 -27.09
C ALA A 845 -26.08 -82.64 -26.60
N LYS A 846 -27.21 -82.23 -26.00
CA LYS A 846 -28.30 -83.16 -25.64
C LYS A 846 -28.95 -83.79 -26.88
N SER A 847 -29.06 -83.06 -27.98
CA SER A 847 -29.55 -83.60 -29.26
C SER A 847 -28.57 -84.61 -29.85
N ALA A 848 -27.27 -84.29 -29.92
CA ALA A 848 -26.22 -85.20 -30.35
C ALA A 848 -26.20 -86.49 -29.51
N THR A 849 -26.27 -86.37 -28.18
CA THR A 849 -26.38 -87.51 -27.26
C THR A 849 -27.60 -88.38 -27.57
N THR A 850 -28.75 -87.76 -27.86
CA THR A 850 -29.98 -88.48 -28.21
C THR A 850 -29.86 -89.16 -29.59
N ALA A 851 -29.17 -88.52 -30.53
CA ALA A 851 -28.88 -89.07 -31.86
C ALA A 851 -27.96 -90.29 -31.78
N ARG A 852 -26.87 -90.19 -31.00
CA ARG A 852 -25.91 -91.27 -30.74
C ARG A 852 -26.58 -92.48 -30.08
N ASN A 853 -27.41 -92.25 -29.05
CA ASN A 853 -28.22 -93.29 -28.41
C ASN A 853 -29.18 -94.00 -29.38
N ALA A 854 -29.71 -93.28 -30.38
CA ALA A 854 -30.55 -93.84 -31.43
C ALA A 854 -29.72 -94.66 -32.45
N ALA A 855 -28.58 -94.15 -32.91
CA ALA A 855 -27.64 -94.89 -33.77
C ALA A 855 -27.20 -96.21 -33.13
N ASP A 856 -26.73 -96.15 -31.89
CA ASP A 856 -26.28 -97.32 -31.14
C ASP A 856 -27.43 -98.34 -30.91
N ALA A 857 -28.70 -97.90 -30.91
CA ALA A 857 -29.86 -98.79 -30.88
C ALA A 857 -30.14 -99.43 -32.24
N ALA A 858 -30.03 -98.65 -33.32
CA ALA A 858 -30.16 -99.13 -34.69
C ALA A 858 -29.10 -100.19 -35.04
N ASP A 859 -27.86 -100.04 -34.55
CA ASP A 859 -26.79 -101.02 -34.72
C ASP A 859 -27.06 -102.33 -33.97
N ARG A 860 -27.64 -102.26 -32.76
CA ARG A 860 -28.10 -103.45 -32.02
C ARG A 860 -29.23 -104.17 -32.75
N ASP A 861 -30.18 -103.41 -33.31
CA ASP A 861 -31.25 -103.96 -34.14
C ASP A 861 -30.68 -104.60 -35.43
N ALA A 862 -29.68 -103.99 -36.06
CA ALA A 862 -29.02 -104.52 -37.26
C ALA A 862 -28.23 -105.81 -37.01
N ALA A 863 -27.63 -105.96 -35.82
CA ALA A 863 -27.02 -107.21 -35.37
C ALA A 863 -28.10 -108.29 -35.16
N ALA A 864 -29.15 -108.00 -34.40
CA ALA A 864 -30.25 -108.95 -34.13
C ALA A 864 -30.99 -109.40 -35.41
N ALA A 865 -31.19 -108.48 -36.36
CA ALA A 865 -31.76 -108.79 -37.67
C ALA A 865 -30.86 -109.72 -38.49
N THR A 866 -29.53 -109.51 -38.42
CA THR A 866 -28.56 -110.33 -39.13
C THR A 866 -28.46 -111.74 -38.54
N GLU A 867 -28.53 -111.89 -37.22
CA GLU A 867 -28.63 -113.18 -36.54
C GLU A 867 -29.93 -113.92 -36.93
N SER A 868 -31.07 -113.20 -36.94
CA SER A 868 -32.35 -113.75 -37.39
C SER A 868 -32.28 -114.28 -38.82
N ALA A 869 -31.64 -113.55 -39.74
CA ALA A 869 -31.43 -114.00 -41.11
C ALA A 869 -30.51 -115.23 -41.23
N ALA A 870 -29.51 -115.37 -40.36
CA ALA A 870 -28.66 -116.56 -40.30
C ALA A 870 -29.44 -117.79 -39.80
N GLN A 871 -30.23 -117.63 -38.72
CA GLN A 871 -31.11 -118.68 -38.20
C GLN A 871 -32.15 -119.12 -39.27
N ALA A 872 -32.71 -118.17 -40.03
CA ALA A 872 -33.59 -118.47 -41.14
C ALA A 872 -32.89 -119.29 -42.25
N ALA A 873 -31.70 -118.87 -42.68
CA ALA A 873 -30.93 -119.58 -43.71
C ALA A 873 -30.53 -121.00 -43.31
N TRP A 874 -30.22 -121.22 -42.02
CA TRP A 874 -30.03 -122.54 -41.45
C TRP A 874 -31.33 -123.37 -41.54
N SER A 875 -32.46 -122.83 -41.04
CA SER A 875 -33.75 -123.53 -41.02
C SER A 875 -34.26 -123.89 -42.42
N ALA A 876 -34.14 -123.00 -43.41
CA ALA A 876 -34.50 -123.31 -44.80
C ALA A 876 -33.62 -124.41 -45.42
N THR A 877 -32.40 -124.57 -44.93
CA THR A 877 -31.50 -125.66 -45.37
C THR A 877 -31.87 -126.99 -44.72
N TYR A 878 -32.23 -126.98 -43.43
CA TYR A 878 -32.81 -128.15 -42.75
C TYR A 878 -34.08 -128.63 -43.46
N ALA A 879 -35.00 -127.71 -43.80
CA ALA A 879 -36.25 -128.02 -44.51
C ALA A 879 -36.01 -128.77 -45.83
N ARG A 880 -35.08 -128.29 -46.67
CA ARG A 880 -34.70 -128.92 -47.95
C ARG A 880 -34.10 -130.31 -47.77
N ASN A 881 -33.31 -130.53 -46.72
CA ASN A 881 -32.71 -131.84 -46.44
C ASN A 881 -33.77 -132.87 -46.00
N SER A 882 -34.77 -132.44 -45.22
CA SER A 882 -35.92 -133.26 -44.87
C SER A 882 -36.75 -133.63 -46.10
N ALA A 883 -37.06 -132.65 -46.96
CA ALA A 883 -37.77 -132.89 -48.21
C ALA A 883 -37.03 -133.89 -49.13
N ALA A 884 -35.73 -133.73 -49.33
CA ALA A 884 -34.91 -134.70 -50.08
C ALA A 884 -34.97 -136.12 -49.47
N SER A 885 -35.05 -136.21 -48.14
CA SER A 885 -35.18 -137.47 -47.40
C SER A 885 -36.55 -138.13 -47.59
N ALA A 886 -37.60 -137.33 -47.66
CA ALA A 886 -38.96 -137.76 -47.96
C ALA A 886 -39.08 -138.35 -49.39
N ASN A 887 -38.59 -137.61 -50.39
CA ASN A 887 -38.55 -138.05 -51.80
C ASN A 887 -37.82 -139.39 -51.98
N ALA A 888 -36.69 -139.58 -51.29
CA ALA A 888 -35.94 -140.84 -51.32
C ALA A 888 -36.77 -142.01 -50.73
N SER A 889 -37.52 -141.76 -49.66
CA SER A 889 -38.40 -142.77 -49.04
C SER A 889 -39.57 -143.13 -49.98
N ALA A 890 -40.18 -142.13 -50.63
CA ALA A 890 -41.22 -142.33 -51.64
C ALA A 890 -40.74 -143.14 -52.86
N ALA A 891 -39.56 -142.82 -53.40
CA ALA A 891 -38.95 -143.55 -54.50
C ALA A 891 -38.70 -145.02 -54.15
N GLN A 892 -38.25 -145.28 -52.93
CA GLN A 892 -38.06 -146.62 -52.42
C GLN A 892 -39.39 -147.38 -52.28
N ALA A 893 -40.40 -146.78 -51.64
CA ALA A 893 -41.73 -147.37 -51.48
C ALA A 893 -42.35 -147.80 -52.83
N LYS A 894 -42.16 -146.97 -53.85
CA LYS A 894 -42.59 -147.23 -55.23
C LYS A 894 -41.86 -148.40 -55.87
N GLN A 895 -40.54 -148.53 -55.65
CA GLN A 895 -39.77 -149.70 -56.08
C GLN A 895 -40.28 -150.97 -55.38
N ASP A 896 -40.53 -150.90 -54.08
CA ASP A 896 -41.04 -152.02 -53.27
C ASP A 896 -42.43 -152.51 -53.76
N ALA A 897 -43.31 -151.59 -54.16
CA ALA A 897 -44.61 -151.91 -54.75
C ALA A 897 -44.51 -152.58 -56.13
N LEU A 898 -43.62 -152.11 -57.01
CA LEU A 898 -43.35 -152.73 -58.32
C LEU A 898 -42.82 -154.16 -58.16
N ASP A 899 -41.94 -154.33 -57.17
CA ASP A 899 -41.36 -155.60 -56.77
C ASP A 899 -42.42 -156.55 -56.21
N ALA A 900 -43.29 -156.08 -55.31
CA ALA A 900 -44.50 -156.78 -54.88
C ALA A 900 -45.55 -156.99 -56.01
N GLY A 901 -45.37 -156.38 -57.19
CA GLY A 901 -46.14 -156.62 -58.42
C GLY A 901 -45.65 -157.81 -59.24
N LYS A 902 -44.40 -157.79 -59.73
CA LYS A 902 -43.72 -158.89 -60.48
C LYS A 902 -43.97 -160.26 -59.85
N SER A 903 -43.93 -160.18 -58.54
CA SER A 903 -44.48 -161.10 -57.58
C SER A 903 -45.83 -161.73 -57.87
N ALA A 904 -46.92 -160.99 -57.76
CA ALA A 904 -48.24 -161.52 -58.00
C ALA A 904 -48.42 -162.06 -59.44
N ASP A 905 -47.59 -161.62 -60.40
CA ASP A 905 -47.58 -162.16 -61.76
C ASP A 905 -46.86 -163.50 -61.87
N GLN A 906 -45.70 -163.66 -61.23
CA GLN A 906 -45.12 -164.98 -61.05
C GLN A 906 -46.10 -165.86 -60.27
N ALA A 907 -46.83 -165.32 -59.28
CA ALA A 907 -47.86 -166.03 -58.54
C ALA A 907 -49.09 -166.43 -59.37
N ASN A 908 -49.17 -166.07 -60.65
CA ASN A 908 -50.38 -166.21 -61.48
C ASN A 908 -50.11 -166.81 -62.88
N SER A 909 -48.98 -166.50 -63.53
CA SER A 909 -48.51 -167.17 -64.75
C SER A 909 -48.16 -168.62 -64.43
N ASP A 910 -47.17 -168.69 -63.56
CA ASP A 910 -46.96 -169.73 -62.62
C ASP A 910 -48.15 -169.62 -61.60
N ALA A 911 -49.38 -169.89 -62.06
CA ALA A 911 -50.61 -170.28 -61.37
C ALA A 911 -51.86 -170.29 -62.29
N LYS A 912 -51.64 -170.28 -63.62
CA LYS A 912 -52.59 -170.68 -64.70
C LYS A 912 -52.31 -172.01 -65.37
N ALA A 913 -51.04 -172.28 -65.61
CA ALA A 913 -50.62 -173.47 -64.92
C ALA A 913 -50.80 -173.01 -63.44
N ALA A 914 -51.96 -173.03 -62.66
CA ALA A 914 -52.55 -173.20 -61.17
C ALA A 914 -53.07 -174.57 -60.62
N TRP A 915 -52.33 -175.59 -60.81
CA TRP A 915 -51.49 -175.45 -61.88
C TRP A 915 -49.92 -174.47 -61.51
N LYS A 916 -49.18 -173.31 -60.50
CA LYS A 916 -47.67 -172.16 -60.03
C LYS A 916 -46.49 -170.74 -58.97
N LYS A 917 -46.01 -169.15 -58.52
CA LYS A 917 -44.61 -167.82 -57.87
C LYS A 917 -44.06 -165.94 -57.06
N THR A 918 -42.79 -164.88 -56.58
CA THR A 918 -42.17 -163.08 -55.83
C THR A 918 -40.72 -161.76 -55.08
N TYR A 919 -40.45 -160.25 -54.36
CA TYR A 919 -39.20 -158.77 -53.85
C TYR A 919 -38.56 -157.25 -52.49
N GLU A 920 -37.86 -155.69 -52.15
CA GLU A 920 -37.10 -154.33 -50.82
C GLU A 920 -36.22 -152.42 -50.25
N LEU A 921 -35.99 -151.17 -49.06
CA LEU A 921 -34.96 -149.55 -48.32
C LEU A 921 -34.65 -147.89 -46.96
N ARG A 922 -33.98 -146.32 -46.58
CA ARG A 922 -33.66 -144.74 -45.26
C ARG A 922 -32.78 -142.79 -44.74
N LYS A 923 -32.27 -141.59 -43.55
CA LYS A 923 -31.57 -139.67 -43.02
C LYS A 923 -30.88 -138.18 -41.55
N GLN A 924 -30.43 -136.52 -41.14
CA GLN A 924 -29.60 -135.06 -39.88
C GLN A 924 -29.31 -133.00 -39.18
N GLU A 925 -28.39 -131.81 -38.25
CA GLU A 925 -28.09 -130.08 -37.10
C GLU A 925 -27.11 -128.16 -36.56
N GLU A 926 -26.78 -126.86 -35.39
CA GLU A 926 -25.85 -125.07 -34.76
C GLU A 926 -25.61 -123.31 -33.40
N ALA A 927 -24.70 -121.88 -32.86
CA ALA A 927 -24.45 -120.13 -31.68
C ALA A 927 -23.27 -118.42 -30.83
N ALA A 928 -23.18 -116.87 -29.95
CA ALA A 928 -22.13 -115.30 -28.97
C ALA A 928 -21.94 -113.28 -28.04
N ALA A 929 -21.00 -112.04 -27.16
CA ALA A 929 -20.66 -110.08 -26.39
C ALA A 929 -19.74 -108.59 -24.99
N ARG A 930 -19.35 -106.90 -24.51
CA ARG A 930 -18.57 -105.41 -23.18
C ARG A 930 -18.01 -103.31 -22.62
N LYS A 931 -17.45 -102.08 -21.42
CA LYS A 931 -16.84 -100.11 -20.83
C LYS A 931 -16.10 -98.62 -19.32
N ALA A 932 -15.58 -96.96 -18.88
CA ALA A 932 -14.80 -95.47 -17.53
C ALA A 932 -14.35 -93.37 -16.89
N ALA A 933 -13.64 -92.19 -15.73
CA ALA A 933 -13.22 -90.21 -15.01
C ALA A 933 -12.19 -88.71 -13.67
N GLU A 934 -11.92 -87.03 -13.11
CA GLU A 934 -10.88 -85.49 -12.02
C GLU A 934 -10.72 -83.56 -10.86
N GLU A 935 -9.76 -82.16 -10.24
CA GLU A 935 -9.32 -80.52 -8.90
C GLU A 935 -8.66 -78.44 -8.37
N ALA A 936 -8.01 -77.26 -7.18
CA ALA A 936 -7.64 -75.43 -6.29
C ALA A 936 -6.58 -73.74 -5.86
N ARG A 937 -6.67 -72.54 -4.84
CA ARG A 937 -6.08 -70.94 -4.27
C ARG A 937 -4.61 -70.06 -4.10
N LYS A 938 -4.17 -68.92 -4.82
CA LYS A 938 -3.11 -67.77 -4.55
C LYS A 938 -2.83 -66.81 -5.81
N LYS A 939 -2.26 -65.55 -5.94
CA LYS A 939 -1.61 -64.42 -5.15
C LYS A 939 -1.49 -63.02 -5.91
N GLN A 940 -1.82 -61.89 -5.25
CA GLN A 940 -1.14 -60.53 -5.16
C GLN A 940 -0.79 -59.59 -6.38
N ALA A 941 -1.28 -58.31 -6.35
CA ALA A 941 -0.74 -57.08 -7.00
C ALA A 941 -1.28 -55.77 -6.32
N ALA A 942 -0.53 -54.64 -6.24
CA ALA A 942 -0.89 -53.32 -5.59
C ALA A 942 0.20 -52.21 -5.87
N THR A 943 0.17 -50.88 -5.54
CA THR A 943 -0.76 -49.91 -4.86
C THR A 943 -0.35 -48.41 -5.11
N ASP A 944 -1.27 -47.43 -4.86
CA ASP A 944 -1.03 -45.99 -4.47
C ASP A 944 -0.33 -44.99 -5.48
N ASN A 945 -0.14 -43.66 -5.28
CA ASN A 945 -0.28 -42.70 -4.13
C ASN A 945 -0.78 -41.25 -4.53
N LYS A 946 -0.51 -40.19 -3.69
CA LYS A 946 -1.09 -38.79 -3.70
C LYS A 946 -0.08 -37.79 -3.03
N PRO A 947 -0.38 -36.54 -2.56
CA PRO A 947 -1.20 -35.39 -3.05
C PRO A 947 -0.33 -34.26 -3.73
N ARG A 948 -0.06 -32.97 -3.35
CA ARG A 948 -0.39 -31.99 -2.25
C ARG A 948 0.11 -30.53 -2.51
N CYS A 949 -0.69 -29.47 -2.31
CA CYS A 949 -0.27 -28.05 -2.06
C CYS A 949 -1.39 -27.33 -1.24
N ILE A 950 -1.13 -26.78 -0.03
CA ILE A 950 -2.11 -26.58 1.09
C ILE A 950 -1.92 -25.18 1.77
N PRO A 951 -2.97 -24.44 2.23
CA PRO A 951 -3.93 -24.81 3.28
C PRO A 951 -5.26 -25.37 2.76
N ASN A 952 -6.31 -24.54 2.67
CA ASN A 952 -7.49 -24.77 3.50
C ASN A 952 -8.22 -26.10 3.29
N ASN A 953 -8.35 -26.87 4.37
CA ASN A 953 -9.00 -28.18 4.36
C ASN A 953 -10.52 -28.03 4.56
N ASN A 954 -11.25 -28.03 3.45
CA ASN A 954 -12.70 -28.27 3.36
C ASN A 954 -13.57 -27.12 3.94
N VAL A 955 -14.85 -26.96 3.59
CA VAL A 955 -15.81 -27.84 2.88
C VAL A 955 -16.60 -27.02 1.85
N ALA A 956 -16.91 -27.60 0.68
CA ALA A 956 -17.91 -27.19 -0.33
C ALA A 956 -17.95 -25.71 -0.81
N GLY A 957 -17.89 -25.52 -2.13
CA GLY A 957 -17.96 -24.19 -2.75
C GLY A 957 -16.60 -23.64 -3.17
N VAL A 958 -16.58 -22.44 -3.76
CA VAL A 958 -15.66 -22.07 -4.85
C VAL A 958 -14.30 -21.50 -4.39
N ASP A 959 -13.74 -21.99 -3.26
CA ASP A 959 -12.53 -21.49 -2.56
C ASP A 959 -11.47 -20.74 -3.38
N TRP A 960 -10.38 -21.41 -3.78
CA TRP A 960 -9.02 -20.84 -3.87
C TRP A 960 -7.97 -21.97 -3.62
N ASN A 961 -6.98 -22.18 -4.51
CA ASN A 961 -5.63 -22.47 -4.07
C ASN A 961 -5.03 -21.09 -4.14
N LEU A 962 -4.91 -20.45 -2.99
CA LEU A 962 -4.59 -19.05 -2.86
C LEU A 962 -3.11 -18.88 -2.45
N VAL A 963 -2.06 -19.17 -3.22
CA VAL A 963 -1.90 -19.88 -4.52
C VAL A 963 -1.84 -21.44 -4.46
N ARG A 964 -1.93 -22.23 -3.37
CA ARG A 964 -2.10 -22.03 -1.93
C ARG A 964 -0.89 -21.34 -1.26
N CYS A 965 0.03 -20.82 -2.08
CA CYS A 965 1.20 -19.99 -1.77
C CYS A 965 0.95 -18.66 -0.98
N VAL A 966 -0.22 -18.43 -0.35
CA VAL A 966 -0.33 -17.53 0.83
C VAL A 966 -0.07 -18.28 2.14
N ASN A 967 -0.10 -19.62 2.12
CA ASN A 967 0.88 -20.42 2.88
C ASN A 967 2.34 -20.21 2.38
N LYS A 968 2.66 -19.02 1.78
CA LYS A 968 3.98 -18.38 1.57
C LYS A 968 4.06 -16.78 1.60
N GLY A 969 3.08 -15.93 2.09
CA GLY A 969 3.14 -14.51 2.73
C GLY A 969 3.63 -13.09 2.09
N GLY A 970 3.45 -11.85 2.75
CA GLY A 970 4.34 -10.52 2.81
C GLY A 970 3.90 -8.89 2.81
N THR A 971 4.55 -7.83 3.56
CA THR A 971 4.45 -6.18 3.73
C THR A 971 5.55 -5.14 4.52
N ILE A 972 5.50 -3.69 4.68
CA ILE A 972 6.08 -2.56 5.73
C ILE A 972 6.88 -1.07 5.46
N GLU A 973 6.78 0.18 6.19
CA GLU A 973 7.04 1.76 5.85
C GLU A 973 7.92 3.03 6.66
N ALA A 974 7.66 4.46 6.84
CA ALA A 974 8.56 5.84 7.00
C ALA A 974 8.56 7.04 8.25
N PRO A 975 8.81 8.51 8.47
CA PRO A 975 9.15 10.04 7.93
C PRO A 975 9.91 11.43 8.70
N GLU A 976 10.05 12.85 8.30
CA GLU A 976 10.85 14.21 8.89
C GLU A 976 10.63 15.94 8.59
N TYR A 977 11.46 17.17 8.80
CA TYR A 977 11.57 18.72 8.09
C TYR A 977 11.57 20.37 8.82
N ASP A 978 11.71 21.87 8.61
CA ASP A 978 12.04 23.32 7.77
C ASP A 978 12.15 25.05 8.33
N PRO A 979 11.94 26.43 7.72
CA PRO A 979 12.44 28.04 7.96
C PRO A 979 11.74 29.69 7.97
N ARG A 980 12.33 31.05 8.16
CA ARG A 980 11.94 32.73 8.29
C ARG A 980 12.85 34.25 8.61
N LEU A 981 12.76 35.63 8.07
CA LEU A 981 12.97 37.24 8.57
C LEU A 981 14.13 38.55 8.41
N VAL A 982 13.93 40.03 8.46
CA VAL A 982 14.91 41.41 8.51
C VAL A 982 14.49 43.12 8.54
N ALA A 983 15.26 44.34 8.84
CA ALA A 983 14.96 45.99 8.83
C ALA A 983 15.87 47.45 9.23
N LEU A 984 15.95 48.80 8.61
CA LEU A 984 16.27 50.39 9.11
C LEU A 984 16.62 51.87 8.22
N VAL A 985 16.16 53.27 8.33
CA VAL A 985 16.65 54.73 7.66
C VAL A 985 16.04 56.36 7.80
N TRP A 986 16.67 57.71 7.84
CA TRP A 986 16.16 59.27 8.13
C TRP A 986 16.54 60.74 7.46
N ALA A 987 17.62 61.21 6.76
CA ALA A 987 18.15 62.69 6.81
C ALA A 987 17.57 64.19 6.40
N VAL A 988 17.54 64.77 5.13
CA VAL A 988 17.62 66.23 4.61
C VAL A 988 16.59 66.88 3.54
N THR A 989 15.36 67.39 3.83
CA THR A 989 14.31 67.67 2.76
C THR A 989 13.68 69.05 2.55
N GLY A 990 13.84 70.04 3.44
CA GLY A 990 13.21 71.37 3.30
C GLY A 990 11.79 71.48 3.89
N THR A 991 11.31 72.72 4.00
CA THR A 991 10.15 73.09 4.86
C THR A 991 8.85 72.38 4.49
N ASP A 992 8.55 72.28 3.19
CA ASP A 992 7.27 71.76 2.74
C ASP A 992 7.10 70.30 3.13
N LEU A 993 8.15 69.48 3.00
CA LEU A 993 8.08 68.09 3.45
C LEU A 993 8.04 67.98 4.97
N ALA A 994 8.88 68.72 5.71
CA ALA A 994 8.85 68.67 7.18
C ALA A 994 7.44 69.01 7.74
N VAL A 995 6.77 69.98 7.12
CA VAL A 995 5.41 70.40 7.48
C VAL A 995 4.34 69.43 6.93
N GLU A 996 4.57 68.78 5.79
CA GLU A 996 3.75 67.67 5.27
C GLU A 996 3.79 66.49 6.26
N CYS A 997 4.97 66.06 6.73
CA CYS A 997 5.13 64.93 7.68
C CYS A 997 4.64 65.22 9.10
N TYR A 998 4.64 66.48 9.53
CA TYR A 998 4.02 66.88 10.80
C TYR A 998 2.48 66.90 10.74
N LYS A 999 1.89 67.03 9.56
CA LYS A 999 0.42 67.09 9.35
C LYS A 999 -0.18 65.77 8.86
N ASP A 1000 0.60 65.02 8.10
CA ASP A 1000 0.31 63.69 7.56
C ASP A 1000 1.64 62.91 7.44
N PRO A 1001 2.09 62.21 8.50
CA PRO A 1001 3.30 61.41 8.44
C PRO A 1001 3.18 60.19 7.51
N SER A 1002 1.97 59.86 7.03
CA SER A 1002 1.74 58.76 6.09
C SER A 1002 1.97 59.14 4.62
N ALA A 1003 2.17 60.44 4.31
CA ALA A 1003 2.51 60.90 2.97
C ALA A 1003 3.81 60.22 2.49
N THR A 1004 3.80 59.62 1.29
CA THR A 1004 4.85 58.73 0.76
C THR A 1004 6.28 59.27 0.88
N LYS A 1005 6.44 60.60 0.80
CA LYS A 1005 7.73 61.27 0.91
C LYS A 1005 8.32 61.25 2.33
N CYS A 1006 7.52 61.06 3.36
CA CYS A 1006 7.90 61.23 4.77
C CYS A 1006 8.66 60.06 5.38
N GLY A 1007 8.42 58.83 4.91
CA GLY A 1007 8.97 57.63 5.54
C GLY A 1007 10.48 57.53 5.43
N GLU A 1008 11.05 57.59 4.22
CA GLU A 1008 12.52 57.65 4.04
C GLU A 1008 13.08 59.02 4.37
N ALA A 1009 12.17 59.98 4.54
CA ALA A 1009 12.48 61.18 5.22
C ALA A 1009 12.62 61.05 6.75
N LEU A 1010 12.45 59.88 7.46
CA LEU A 1010 12.90 59.70 8.90
C LEU A 1010 13.09 58.32 9.70
N ALA A 1011 14.35 57.79 9.91
CA ALA A 1011 14.98 57.01 11.06
C ALA A 1011 16.56 57.08 11.36
N MET A 1012 17.52 57.28 10.43
CA MET A 1012 18.96 57.72 10.55
C MET A 1012 19.34 58.77 11.63
N VAL A 1013 18.67 59.92 11.74
CA VAL A 1013 18.91 60.94 12.79
C VAL A 1013 18.21 60.50 14.11
N ILE A 1014 17.67 59.28 14.15
CA ILE A 1014 17.47 58.45 15.35
C ILE A 1014 18.56 57.36 15.38
N PRO A 1015 19.78 57.65 15.87
CA PRO A 1015 20.74 56.61 16.21
C PRO A 1015 20.10 55.57 17.14
N GLY A 1016 20.03 54.32 16.69
CA GLY A 1016 19.51 53.19 17.49
C GLY A 1016 18.03 52.83 17.30
N ALA A 1017 17.31 53.37 16.31
CA ALA A 1017 15.92 52.97 16.04
C ALA A 1017 15.74 51.43 15.87
N GLY A 1018 16.70 50.75 15.25
CA GLY A 1018 16.71 49.29 15.06
C GLY A 1018 17.03 48.47 16.31
N GLU A 1019 17.43 49.11 17.42
CA GLU A 1019 17.71 48.44 18.70
C GLU A 1019 16.55 48.59 19.71
N ILE A 1020 15.35 49.06 19.32
CA ILE A 1020 14.14 49.06 20.18
C ILE A 1020 13.42 47.69 20.19
N LYS A 1021 14.17 46.58 20.23
CA LYS A 1021 13.62 45.27 20.63
C LYS A 1021 13.57 45.22 22.17
N GLY A 1022 12.35 45.23 22.71
CA GLY A 1022 12.10 45.86 24.01
C GLY A 1022 12.47 45.08 25.28
N LEU A 1023 13.14 45.78 26.22
CA LEU A 1023 13.10 45.55 27.68
C LEU A 1023 13.68 46.77 28.44
N LYS A 1024 12.91 47.86 28.58
CA LYS A 1024 13.43 49.19 28.98
C LYS A 1024 13.83 49.36 30.46
N ALA A 1025 13.17 48.64 31.38
CA ALA A 1025 13.08 49.00 32.80
C ALA A 1025 14.41 49.28 33.55
N LEU A 1026 15.50 48.56 33.28
CA LEU A 1026 16.73 48.64 34.08
C LEU A 1026 17.61 49.85 33.73
N LYS A 1027 17.64 50.28 32.46
CA LYS A 1027 18.32 51.52 32.06
C LYS A 1027 17.56 52.77 32.51
N ASP A 1028 16.26 52.64 32.76
CA ASP A 1028 15.42 53.75 33.18
C ASP A 1028 15.74 54.17 34.63
N VAL A 1029 16.01 53.25 35.56
CA VAL A 1029 16.29 53.60 36.98
C VAL A 1029 17.49 54.54 37.13
N GLU A 1030 18.64 54.14 36.59
CA GLU A 1030 19.91 54.89 36.70
C GLU A 1030 19.78 56.25 36.01
N LYS A 1031 19.24 56.28 34.78
CA LYS A 1031 19.03 57.52 34.02
C LYS A 1031 18.03 58.47 34.68
N ILE A 1032 16.90 57.96 35.19
CA ILE A 1032 15.93 58.78 35.93
C ILE A 1032 16.62 59.38 37.15
N ALA A 1033 17.29 58.55 37.96
CA ALA A 1033 17.92 58.98 39.20
C ALA A 1033 19.05 60.01 38.98
N GLU A 1034 19.95 59.77 38.02
CA GLU A 1034 21.00 60.73 37.64
C GLU A 1034 20.44 62.03 37.05
N SER A 1035 19.31 61.96 36.32
CA SER A 1035 18.65 63.16 35.76
C SER A 1035 17.94 64.03 36.80
N THR A 1036 17.61 63.48 37.98
CA THR A 1036 16.96 64.25 39.05
C THR A 1036 17.82 65.42 39.51
N ARG A 1037 17.17 66.38 40.20
CA ARG A 1037 17.85 67.48 40.90
C ARG A 1037 19.00 66.99 41.81
N LEU A 1038 18.81 65.84 42.46
CA LEU A 1038 19.70 65.36 43.53
C LEU A 1038 20.77 64.38 43.05
N GLY A 1039 20.53 63.64 41.96
CA GLY A 1039 21.57 62.90 41.25
C GLY A 1039 22.69 63.83 40.74
N ARG A 1040 22.31 64.98 40.17
CA ARG A 1040 23.25 66.03 39.73
C ARG A 1040 24.10 66.60 40.88
N ILE A 1041 23.50 66.86 42.05
CA ILE A 1041 24.24 67.27 43.26
C ILE A 1041 25.12 66.12 43.79
N GLY A 1042 24.67 64.87 43.67
CA GLY A 1042 25.44 63.66 43.97
C GLY A 1042 26.73 63.58 43.16
N HIS A 1043 26.67 63.75 41.83
CA HIS A 1043 27.85 63.77 40.98
C HIS A 1043 28.85 64.88 41.31
N LEU A 1044 28.37 66.06 41.71
CA LEU A 1044 29.28 67.09 42.23
C LEU A 1044 29.92 66.64 43.55
N SER A 1045 29.14 66.03 44.46
CA SER A 1045 29.62 65.49 45.74
C SER A 1045 30.70 64.41 45.55
N GLU A 1046 30.58 63.56 44.52
CA GLU A 1046 31.58 62.55 44.12
C GLU A 1046 32.91 63.19 43.66
N VAL A 1047 32.87 64.43 43.18
CA VAL A 1047 34.03 65.18 42.67
C VAL A 1047 34.66 66.08 43.73
N VAL A 1048 33.85 66.77 44.54
CA VAL A 1048 34.36 67.77 45.51
C VAL A 1048 34.63 67.19 46.90
N LEU A 1049 34.29 65.92 47.16
CA LEU A 1049 34.65 65.19 48.37
C LEU A 1049 35.39 63.90 48.00
N LYS A 1050 36.45 63.56 48.73
CA LYS A 1050 37.17 62.29 48.60
C LYS A 1050 36.81 61.40 49.79
N GLU A 1051 36.29 60.21 49.52
CA GLU A 1051 35.80 59.27 50.55
C GLU A 1051 34.76 59.93 51.50
N GLY A 1052 33.89 60.78 50.95
CA GLY A 1052 32.86 61.51 51.70
C GLY A 1052 33.39 62.61 52.62
N LYS A 1053 34.65 63.05 52.46
CA LYS A 1053 35.26 64.13 53.25
C LYS A 1053 35.91 65.18 52.35
N PRO A 1054 36.00 66.44 52.79
CA PRO A 1054 36.74 67.43 52.04
C PRO A 1054 38.23 67.08 51.99
N LEU A 1055 38.87 67.29 50.84
CA LEU A 1055 40.30 67.10 50.59
C LEU A 1055 41.15 67.96 51.55
N GLY A 1056 42.43 67.60 51.69
CA GLY A 1056 43.45 68.39 52.39
C GLY A 1056 43.25 68.56 53.89
N TYR A 1057 43.51 69.78 54.41
CA TYR A 1057 43.34 70.14 55.83
C TYR A 1057 42.57 71.45 56.00
N GLU A 1058 42.07 71.75 57.21
CA GLU A 1058 41.30 72.97 57.49
C GLU A 1058 42.18 74.06 58.13
N ASP A 1059 42.16 75.26 57.56
CA ASP A 1059 42.97 76.43 57.96
C ASP A 1059 42.14 77.46 58.75
N SER A 1060 40.83 77.51 58.48
CA SER A 1060 39.82 78.24 59.26
C SER A 1060 38.42 77.65 58.98
N PRO A 1061 37.38 77.93 59.80
CA PRO A 1061 36.08 77.24 59.72
C PRO A 1061 35.44 77.23 58.32
N GLY A 1062 35.44 76.06 57.69
CA GLY A 1062 34.94 75.82 56.34
C GLY A 1062 35.91 76.17 55.20
N VAL A 1063 37.19 76.43 55.47
CA VAL A 1063 38.22 76.70 54.45
C VAL A 1063 39.27 75.59 54.45
N ARG A 1064 39.33 74.87 53.33
CA ARG A 1064 40.15 73.68 53.12
C ARG A 1064 41.34 74.00 52.21
N ILE A 1065 42.54 73.69 52.69
CA ILE A 1065 43.79 73.85 51.95
C ILE A 1065 44.14 72.54 51.27
N ILE A 1066 44.30 72.58 49.96
CA ILE A 1066 44.66 71.46 49.08
C ILE A 1066 45.79 71.88 48.15
N THR A 1067 46.42 70.93 47.45
CA THR A 1067 47.46 71.28 46.47
C THR A 1067 46.85 71.92 45.20
N PRO A 1068 47.63 72.71 44.43
CA PRO A 1068 47.18 73.27 43.15
C PRO A 1068 46.71 72.21 42.15
N ASP A 1069 47.38 71.06 42.12
CA ASP A 1069 47.06 69.94 41.22
C ASP A 1069 45.75 69.26 41.65
N GLU A 1070 45.54 68.95 42.94
CA GLU A 1070 44.26 68.43 43.44
C GLU A 1070 43.09 69.38 43.13
N LEU A 1071 43.29 70.70 43.26
CA LEU A 1071 42.25 71.68 42.97
C LEU A 1071 41.95 71.75 41.46
N LYS A 1072 42.99 71.62 40.61
CA LYS A 1072 42.83 71.50 39.16
C LYS A 1072 42.09 70.23 38.77
N ASP A 1073 42.43 69.08 39.35
CA ASP A 1073 41.78 67.79 39.09
C ASP A 1073 40.29 67.84 39.50
N VAL A 1074 39.96 68.47 40.63
CA VAL A 1074 38.57 68.74 41.03
C VAL A 1074 37.88 69.65 40.00
N ALA A 1075 38.52 70.73 39.55
CA ALA A 1075 37.92 71.65 38.57
C ALA A 1075 37.69 71.00 37.18
N ASP A 1076 38.63 70.20 36.68
CA ASP A 1076 38.47 69.46 35.42
C ASP A 1076 37.44 68.35 35.56
N SER A 1077 37.34 67.71 36.73
CA SER A 1077 36.29 66.75 37.03
C SER A 1077 34.91 67.40 37.12
N ILE A 1078 34.79 68.62 37.65
CA ILE A 1078 33.53 69.40 37.62
C ILE A 1078 33.13 69.67 36.16
N ARG A 1079 34.07 70.17 35.33
CA ARG A 1079 33.86 70.37 33.88
C ARG A 1079 33.41 69.09 33.17
N SER A 1080 33.93 67.93 33.60
CA SER A 1080 33.58 66.62 33.02
C SER A 1080 32.28 66.00 33.54
N LYS A 1081 31.75 66.43 34.70
CA LYS A 1081 30.57 65.83 35.36
C LYS A 1081 29.33 66.72 35.36
N LEU A 1082 29.50 68.04 35.46
CA LEU A 1082 28.42 69.02 35.31
C LEU A 1082 28.38 69.66 33.92
N GLY A 1083 29.42 69.46 33.10
CA GLY A 1083 29.56 70.10 31.79
C GLY A 1083 30.24 71.47 31.87
N PRO A 1084 30.18 72.27 30.79
CA PRO A 1084 30.76 73.61 30.77
C PRO A 1084 30.10 74.50 31.85
N PRO A 1085 30.84 75.45 32.46
CA PRO A 1085 30.28 76.38 33.43
C PRO A 1085 29.21 77.29 32.81
N ASP A 1086 28.06 77.41 33.49
CA ASP A 1086 26.92 78.25 33.07
C ASP A 1086 27.30 79.74 32.93
N GLN A 1087 28.37 80.19 33.60
CA GLN A 1087 28.93 81.52 33.40
C GLN A 1087 30.46 81.55 33.55
N VAL A 1088 31.15 82.23 32.62
CA VAL A 1088 32.60 82.53 32.74
C VAL A 1088 32.83 84.04 32.73
N THR A 1089 33.29 84.57 33.86
CA THR A 1089 33.57 86.00 34.03
C THR A 1089 35.07 86.26 34.07
N GLN A 1090 35.59 87.07 33.14
CA GLN A 1090 36.97 87.56 33.19
C GLN A 1090 37.07 88.79 34.10
N VAL A 1091 37.93 88.72 35.12
CA VAL A 1091 38.17 89.80 36.09
C VAL A 1091 39.48 90.53 35.70
N PRO A 1092 39.40 91.79 35.22
CA PRO A 1092 40.55 92.50 34.67
C PRO A 1092 41.74 92.56 35.64
N GLY A 1093 42.89 92.07 35.17
CA GLY A 1093 44.14 92.05 35.94
C GLY A 1093 44.21 91.02 37.08
N LYS A 1094 43.26 90.08 37.19
CA LYS A 1094 43.28 89.00 38.19
C LYS A 1094 43.19 87.59 37.60
N GLY A 1095 42.23 87.35 36.69
CA GLY A 1095 41.98 86.02 36.14
C GLY A 1095 40.50 85.77 35.84
N SER A 1096 40.11 84.50 35.69
CA SER A 1096 38.74 84.07 35.42
C SER A 1096 38.03 83.54 36.66
N VAL A 1097 36.72 83.74 36.69
CA VAL A 1097 35.77 83.06 37.57
C VAL A 1097 34.85 82.22 36.68
N GLU A 1098 34.89 80.90 36.86
CA GLU A 1098 33.96 79.95 36.24
C GLU A 1098 32.90 79.58 37.28
N VAL A 1099 31.63 79.68 36.91
CA VAL A 1099 30.49 79.48 37.79
C VAL A 1099 29.62 78.38 37.22
N TRP A 1100 29.32 77.38 38.05
CA TRP A 1100 28.22 76.44 37.81
C TRP A 1100 27.04 76.85 38.70
N LYS A 1101 25.89 77.13 38.07
CA LYS A 1101 24.62 77.44 38.73
C LYS A 1101 23.93 76.14 39.10
N MET A 1102 23.41 76.06 40.33
CA MET A 1102 22.53 74.97 40.74
C MET A 1102 21.47 75.49 41.72
N GLU A 1103 20.41 74.72 41.89
CA GLU A 1103 19.43 74.99 42.93
C GLU A 1103 20.12 74.88 44.31
N GLY A 1104 19.88 75.86 45.19
CA GLY A 1104 20.51 75.92 46.51
C GLY A 1104 21.96 76.44 46.53
N GLY A 1105 22.60 76.79 45.41
CA GLY A 1105 23.90 77.48 45.42
C GLY A 1105 24.73 77.38 44.14
N ASN A 1106 25.87 78.06 44.13
CA ASN A 1106 26.81 78.05 43.02
C ASN A 1106 28.13 77.36 43.42
N VAL A 1107 28.75 76.67 42.47
CA VAL A 1107 30.19 76.36 42.51
C VAL A 1107 30.92 77.46 41.75
N ASN A 1108 31.98 78.03 42.32
CA ASN A 1108 32.73 79.13 41.69
C ASN A 1108 34.22 78.79 41.73
N TYR A 1109 34.75 78.29 40.61
CA TYR A 1109 36.19 78.14 40.43
C TYR A 1109 36.82 79.50 40.09
N ARG A 1110 37.94 79.84 40.74
CA ARG A 1110 38.72 81.05 40.47
C ARG A 1110 40.19 80.67 40.35
N ASN A 1111 40.89 81.16 39.35
CA ASN A 1111 42.36 81.03 39.26
C ASN A 1111 43.13 82.14 40.03
N PHE A 1112 42.47 82.76 41.01
CA PHE A 1112 43.02 83.77 41.92
C PHE A 1112 42.22 83.79 43.23
N SER A 1113 42.86 84.15 44.34
CA SER A 1113 42.20 84.26 45.65
C SER A 1113 41.64 85.67 45.91
N SER A 1114 40.77 85.80 46.92
CA SER A 1114 40.19 87.08 47.33
C SER A 1114 41.21 88.12 47.81
N SER A 1115 42.44 87.73 48.18
CA SER A 1115 43.54 88.65 48.53
C SER A 1115 44.37 89.10 47.31
N GLY A 1116 44.21 88.46 46.15
CA GLY A 1116 44.84 88.88 44.88
C GLY A 1116 46.21 88.28 44.58
N GLY A 1117 46.57 87.14 45.18
CA GLY A 1117 47.73 86.35 44.76
C GLY A 1117 47.49 85.67 43.41
N ALA A 1118 48.51 85.68 42.53
CA ALA A 1118 48.49 84.92 41.28
C ALA A 1118 49.01 83.48 41.53
N GLY A 1119 48.29 82.47 41.02
CA GLY A 1119 48.52 81.05 41.34
C GLY A 1119 47.76 80.55 42.58
N ASP A 1120 46.96 81.42 43.20
CA ASP A 1120 46.29 81.21 44.48
C ASP A 1120 44.83 80.73 44.26
N THR A 1121 44.68 79.65 43.51
CA THR A 1121 43.40 79.14 42.97
C THR A 1121 42.40 78.75 44.08
N THR A 1122 41.10 78.97 43.88
CA THR A 1122 40.04 78.60 44.85
C THR A 1122 38.81 77.97 44.18
N ILE A 1123 38.08 77.12 44.89
CA ILE A 1123 36.70 76.75 44.56
C ILE A 1123 35.80 77.17 45.73
N ASP A 1124 34.86 78.09 45.49
CA ASP A 1124 33.84 78.52 46.46
C ASP A 1124 32.52 77.78 46.24
N PHE A 1125 31.93 77.30 47.33
CA PHE A 1125 30.55 76.82 47.39
C PHE A 1125 29.69 77.85 48.13
N THR A 1126 28.55 78.25 47.56
CA THR A 1126 27.67 79.28 48.14
C THR A 1126 26.35 78.72 48.67
N LYS A 1127 25.62 79.55 49.42
CA LYS A 1127 24.28 79.26 49.97
C LYS A 1127 24.25 77.91 50.73
N ASP A 1128 23.46 76.95 50.28
CA ASP A 1128 23.17 75.70 50.97
C ASP A 1128 24.14 74.56 50.59
N LEU A 1129 24.80 74.63 49.42
CA LEU A 1129 25.89 73.72 49.05
C LEU A 1129 27.03 73.74 50.08
N ALA A 1130 27.31 74.92 50.65
CA ALA A 1130 28.31 75.08 51.71
C ALA A 1130 27.93 74.41 53.03
N LYS A 1131 26.63 74.10 53.22
CA LYS A 1131 26.12 73.30 54.35
C LYS A 1131 26.18 71.82 53.99
N GLU A 1132 25.71 71.47 52.78
CA GLU A 1132 25.64 70.10 52.24
C GLU A 1132 27.02 69.42 52.20
N PHE A 1133 28.06 70.12 51.75
CA PHE A 1133 29.42 69.60 51.74
C PHE A 1133 30.16 69.76 53.08
N GLY A 1134 29.60 70.51 54.03
CA GLY A 1134 30.21 70.79 55.34
C GLY A 1134 31.39 71.78 55.33
N PHE A 1135 31.71 72.39 54.19
CA PHE A 1135 32.73 73.43 54.05
C PHE A 1135 32.38 74.42 52.92
N LYS A 1136 33.01 75.60 52.93
CA LYS A 1136 32.71 76.73 52.05
C LYS A 1136 33.68 76.88 50.88
N ARG A 1137 34.95 76.54 51.07
CA ARG A 1137 36.03 76.87 50.11
C ARG A 1137 37.13 75.82 50.08
N TYR A 1138 37.54 75.42 48.86
CA TYR A 1138 38.90 74.95 48.61
C TYR A 1138 39.83 76.09 48.22
N HIS A 1139 41.08 76.01 48.66
CA HIS A 1139 42.13 76.98 48.37
C HIS A 1139 43.43 76.21 48.09
N ALA A 1140 44.03 76.44 46.94
CA ALA A 1140 45.37 75.98 46.63
C ALA A 1140 46.39 76.76 47.48
N LYS A 1141 47.39 76.09 48.06
CA LYS A 1141 48.59 76.68 48.71
C LYS A 1141 49.79 75.74 48.60
#